data_AF-A0A432IAC7-F1
#
_entry.id   AF-A0A432IAC7-F1
#
_cell.length_a   1.000
_cell.length_b   1.000
_cell.length_c   1.000
_cell.angle_alpha   90.00
_cell.angle_beta   90.00
_cell.angle_gamma   90.00
#
_symmetry.space_group_name_H-M   'P 1'
#
loop_
_entity.id
_entity.type
_entity.pdbx_description
1 polymer ?
#
loop_
_entity_poly.entity_id
_entity_poly.type
_entity_poly.pdbx_seq_one_letter_code
_entity_poly.pdbx_strand_id
1 'polypeptide(L)'
;MKIRLLILSVFILTLFACNNAEKNSNQQINKNQSLYYGGDIITMEGDAPQYVEAVVRDKDKIVFVGSKAEAEKKYGNAERYDLKGETMMPGFIEPHLHPLIAAVILSGDIIAPHNWNVPGGIKKGVGSHDEFIKRLKESVAKNGKEGEILFVWGYHQLWHGDLNRKILNQIAPNIPLVVLHRSFHEAFFNDKAINIVGLKEEEFKGNPQADWNKGHFFEGGWMAMAPKLSKYMLAPKKYAKGLEDMTLLMEKNGITTIDEPGFPNVNFDMEYNLLKAEMDKNPPYEVYNILSGTQLTNMKGSIEKAAEFMETTPAKYDTKNIKILPKQVKLFADGAIYSLAMQMKDGYSDGFKGQWMTPLALFKKQMNYFWDRGYKIHIHANGDLGIQRCIDITRSMMKRNPRKDHQLTLHHLGYFTAEQADEMKELGIEASVNPYYLWALSDKYAKYGLGPKRAHNLVPIKLLQDRGIPFSFHSDFAMAPAEPLTLAWTAVNRVTSEGTRVSQDQRIDVFTAMKAITIMAARTLQLGDKIGSIKVGKDANFTLLKENPFKVNPMQIKDIFVVGSIYHGKVHLNKKEKQLAGGWSETQVTPEVEKALDFVLKKMNTSAKLDKIVKVKTQVVAGVNYDIDFKLNNGEVWNTVVYRDLKGNYKMTKVATLKKQ
;
A
#
# COMPACT_ATOMS: atom_id res chain seq x y z
N MET A 1 -75.07 1.84 81.13
CA MET A 1 -75.87 2.49 80.05
C MET A 1 -75.52 1.79 78.73
N LYS A 2 -76.46 1.00 78.16
CA LYS A 2 -76.75 0.73 76.71
C LYS A 2 -75.55 0.67 75.72
N ILE A 3 -75.28 -0.32 74.84
CA ILE A 3 -76.07 -1.18 73.89
C ILE A 3 -75.04 -2.13 73.19
N ARG A 4 -75.18 -3.48 73.20
CA ARG A 4 -75.56 -4.43 72.10
C ARG A 4 -75.00 -4.23 70.66
N LEU A 5 -74.36 -5.29 70.09
CA LEU A 5 -74.52 -5.96 68.77
C LEU A 5 -73.16 -6.59 68.35
N LEU A 6 -72.97 -7.92 68.24
CA LEU A 6 -73.33 -8.90 67.18
C LEU A 6 -72.55 -8.77 65.86
N ILE A 7 -72.28 -9.93 65.22
CA ILE A 7 -71.76 -10.20 63.85
C ILE A 7 -70.26 -10.55 63.83
N LEU A 8 -69.72 -11.48 63.03
CA LEU A 8 -70.11 -12.69 62.27
C LEU A 8 -68.84 -13.03 61.47
N SER A 9 -68.57 -14.30 61.28
CA SER A 9 -67.52 -14.90 60.45
C SER A 9 -67.46 -14.34 59.02
N VAL A 10 -66.25 -14.10 58.48
CA VAL A 10 -66.00 -14.05 57.03
C VAL A 10 -64.74 -14.85 56.71
N PHE A 11 -64.96 -15.95 55.98
CA PHE A 11 -63.98 -16.69 55.19
C PHE A 11 -63.48 -15.82 54.04
N ILE A 12 -62.16 -15.73 53.81
CA ILE A 12 -61.63 -15.35 52.49
C ILE A 12 -60.62 -16.41 52.04
N LEU A 13 -60.94 -16.95 50.86
CA LEU A 13 -60.28 -18.00 50.11
C LEU A 13 -58.80 -17.69 49.80
N THR A 14 -57.99 -18.74 49.88
CA THR A 14 -56.69 -18.86 49.25
C THR A 14 -56.84 -18.91 47.72
N LEU A 15 -56.39 -17.86 47.02
CA LEU A 15 -56.10 -17.89 45.59
C LEU A 15 -54.61 -18.20 45.40
N PHE A 16 -54.31 -19.42 44.96
CA PHE A 16 -53.01 -19.78 44.39
C PHE A 16 -52.85 -19.04 43.05
N ALA A 17 -52.14 -17.91 43.06
CA ALA A 17 -51.61 -17.31 41.84
C ALA A 17 -50.28 -17.99 41.50
N CYS A 18 -50.29 -18.79 40.44
CA CYS A 18 -49.07 -19.24 39.77
C CYS A 18 -48.33 -18.02 39.21
N ASN A 19 -47.32 -17.54 39.94
CA ASN A 19 -46.33 -16.63 39.38
C ASN A 19 -45.36 -17.45 38.52
N ASN A 20 -45.65 -17.53 37.22
CA ASN A 20 -44.61 -17.76 36.22
C ASN A 20 -43.66 -16.57 36.29
N ALA A 21 -42.62 -16.71 37.11
CA ALA A 21 -41.49 -15.80 37.10
C ALA A 21 -40.78 -15.99 35.75
N GLU A 22 -41.13 -15.13 34.78
CA GLU A 22 -40.23 -14.79 33.69
C GLU A 22 -38.89 -14.37 34.33
N LYS A 23 -37.89 -15.25 34.21
CA LYS A 23 -36.50 -14.89 34.46
C LYS A 23 -36.12 -13.84 33.43
N ASN A 24 -36.41 -12.58 33.74
CA ASN A 24 -35.72 -11.44 33.14
C ASN A 24 -34.26 -11.50 33.58
N SER A 25 -33.46 -12.28 32.86
CA SER A 25 -32.01 -12.21 32.93
C SER A 25 -31.58 -10.87 32.34
N ASN A 26 -31.51 -9.84 33.18
CA ASN A 26 -30.66 -8.68 32.94
C ASN A 26 -29.19 -9.15 33.00
N GLN A 27 -28.78 -9.96 32.02
CA GLN A 27 -27.38 -10.30 31.81
C GLN A 27 -26.68 -9.06 31.29
N GLN A 28 -25.89 -8.44 32.17
CA GLN A 28 -25.10 -7.27 31.84
C GLN A 28 -24.11 -7.61 30.73
N ILE A 29 -24.23 -6.95 29.58
CA ILE A 29 -23.31 -7.12 28.44
C ILE A 29 -21.88 -6.79 28.90
N ASN A 30 -20.97 -7.73 28.69
CA ASN A 30 -19.55 -7.52 28.94
C ASN A 30 -18.94 -6.71 27.78
N LYS A 31 -18.82 -5.40 27.96
CA LYS A 31 -18.27 -4.48 26.94
C LYS A 31 -16.80 -4.71 26.60
N ASN A 32 -16.08 -5.52 27.38
CA ASN A 32 -14.71 -5.92 27.05
C ASN A 32 -14.67 -7.10 26.08
N GLN A 33 -15.79 -7.81 25.89
CA GLN A 33 -15.89 -8.95 25.02
C GLN A 33 -16.71 -8.65 23.78
N SER A 34 -16.24 -9.09 22.62
CA SER A 34 -16.94 -8.92 21.35
C SER A 34 -16.96 -10.24 20.58
N LEU A 35 -18.16 -10.69 20.19
CA LEU A 35 -18.43 -11.88 19.39
C LEU A 35 -18.69 -11.47 17.93
N TYR A 36 -17.78 -11.83 17.03
CA TYR A 36 -17.91 -11.59 15.59
C TYR A 36 -18.45 -12.85 14.90
N TYR A 37 -19.50 -12.72 14.07
CA TYR A 37 -20.16 -13.84 13.37
C TYR A 37 -20.93 -13.37 12.14
N GLY A 38 -21.53 -14.30 11.37
CA GLY A 38 -22.51 -13.94 10.32
C GLY A 38 -21.92 -13.58 8.95
N GLY A 39 -20.69 -14.01 8.68
CA GLY A 39 -20.00 -13.83 7.40
C GLY A 39 -18.84 -14.83 7.26
N ASP A 40 -18.09 -14.75 6.16
CA ASP A 40 -16.89 -15.59 6.01
C ASP A 40 -15.78 -15.07 6.93
N ILE A 41 -15.35 -15.87 7.90
CA ILE A 41 -14.19 -15.54 8.75
C ILE A 41 -13.03 -16.44 8.35
N ILE A 42 -11.99 -15.84 7.78
CA ILE A 42 -10.84 -16.57 7.24
C ILE A 42 -9.66 -16.40 8.17
N THR A 43 -9.13 -17.49 8.71
CA THR A 43 -8.14 -17.40 9.80
C THR A 43 -6.72 -17.09 9.32
N MET A 44 -6.39 -17.43 8.07
CA MET A 44 -5.03 -17.45 7.52
C MET A 44 -4.05 -18.38 8.25
N GLU A 45 -4.56 -19.37 8.99
CA GLU A 45 -3.75 -20.49 9.51
C GLU A 45 -3.65 -21.63 8.48
N GLY A 46 -2.61 -22.45 8.58
CA GLY A 46 -2.42 -23.65 7.76
C GLY A 46 -1.98 -23.38 6.31
N ASP A 47 -2.17 -24.40 5.46
CA ASP A 47 -1.70 -24.45 4.06
C ASP A 47 -2.83 -24.29 3.03
N ALA A 48 -4.06 -24.09 3.49
CA ALA A 48 -5.22 -23.77 2.65
C ALA A 48 -6.20 -22.86 3.43
N PRO A 49 -7.10 -22.10 2.75
CA PRO A 49 -8.06 -21.23 3.43
C PRO A 49 -8.90 -21.98 4.46
N GLN A 50 -8.80 -21.59 5.73
CA GLN A 50 -9.60 -22.13 6.83
C GLN A 50 -10.70 -21.14 7.22
N TYR A 51 -11.91 -21.66 7.41
CA TYR A 51 -13.11 -20.89 7.74
C TYR A 51 -13.63 -21.25 9.12
N VAL A 52 -14.11 -20.25 9.85
CA VAL A 52 -14.75 -20.42 11.15
C VAL A 52 -16.04 -19.61 11.21
N GLU A 53 -16.95 -19.97 12.11
CA GLU A 53 -18.25 -19.32 12.20
C GLU A 53 -18.25 -18.14 13.17
N ALA A 54 -17.35 -18.17 14.17
CA ALA A 54 -17.26 -17.14 15.18
C ALA A 54 -15.85 -16.93 15.73
N VAL A 55 -15.59 -15.68 16.12
CA VAL A 55 -14.39 -15.25 16.84
C VAL A 55 -14.82 -14.42 18.04
N VAL A 56 -14.22 -14.65 19.20
CA VAL A 56 -14.41 -13.80 20.38
C VAL A 56 -13.12 -13.08 20.74
N ARG A 57 -13.23 -11.77 20.90
CA ARG A 57 -12.22 -10.92 21.51
C ARG A 57 -12.55 -10.72 22.99
N ASP A 58 -11.52 -10.68 23.83
CA ASP A 58 -11.57 -10.08 25.17
C ASP A 58 -10.44 -9.04 25.29
N LYS A 59 -10.81 -7.78 25.54
CA LYS A 59 -9.92 -6.62 25.44
C LYS A 59 -9.23 -6.58 24.08
N ASP A 60 -7.94 -6.84 24.01
CA ASP A 60 -7.15 -6.74 22.78
C ASP A 60 -6.87 -8.10 22.15
N LYS A 61 -7.29 -9.20 22.79
CA LYS A 61 -6.86 -10.56 22.45
C LYS A 61 -8.00 -11.41 21.93
N ILE A 62 -7.68 -12.29 20.99
CA ILE A 62 -8.57 -13.36 20.54
C ILE A 62 -8.59 -14.44 21.62
N VAL A 63 -9.77 -14.75 22.16
CA VAL A 63 -9.96 -15.77 23.22
C VAL A 63 -10.75 -16.99 22.75
N PHE A 64 -11.39 -16.92 21.59
CA PHE A 64 -12.10 -18.03 20.98
C PHE A 64 -12.13 -17.92 19.45
N VAL A 65 -12.02 -19.07 18.79
CA VAL A 65 -12.10 -19.25 17.33
C VAL A 65 -12.78 -20.61 17.11
N GLY A 66 -13.92 -20.66 16.43
CA GLY A 66 -14.65 -21.93 16.28
C GLY A 66 -16.09 -21.78 15.80
N SER A 67 -16.97 -22.67 16.26
CA SER A 67 -18.39 -22.64 15.92
C SER A 67 -19.13 -21.49 16.63
N LYS A 68 -20.20 -20.98 16.00
CA LYS A 68 -21.02 -19.90 16.61
C LYS A 68 -21.74 -20.41 17.85
N ALA A 69 -22.26 -21.63 17.82
CA ALA A 69 -23.00 -22.21 18.94
C ALA A 69 -22.14 -22.33 20.21
N GLU A 70 -20.88 -22.76 20.09
CA GLU A 70 -19.95 -22.83 21.23
C GLU A 70 -19.57 -21.44 21.74
N ALA A 71 -19.36 -20.48 20.82
CA ALA A 71 -19.06 -19.10 21.18
C ALA A 71 -20.20 -18.47 21.98
N GLU A 72 -21.45 -18.65 21.53
CA GLU A 72 -22.65 -18.15 22.23
C GLU A 72 -22.86 -18.83 23.58
N LYS A 73 -22.58 -20.14 23.68
CA LYS A 73 -22.64 -20.87 24.95
C LYS A 73 -21.62 -20.37 25.97
N LYS A 74 -20.38 -20.10 25.54
CA LYS A 74 -19.26 -19.73 26.42
C LYS A 74 -19.18 -18.23 26.70
N TYR A 75 -19.62 -17.40 25.75
CA TYR A 75 -19.50 -15.93 25.77
C TYR A 75 -20.85 -15.25 25.49
N GLY A 76 -21.96 -15.79 26.00
CA GLY A 76 -23.32 -15.30 25.73
C GLY A 76 -23.57 -13.83 26.10
N ASN A 77 -22.75 -13.26 26.99
CA ASN A 77 -22.81 -11.85 27.41
C ASN A 77 -21.90 -10.92 26.60
N ALA A 78 -21.14 -11.42 25.61
CA ALA A 78 -20.28 -10.59 24.76
C ALA A 78 -21.10 -9.66 23.87
N GLU A 79 -20.55 -8.48 23.56
CA GLU A 79 -21.14 -7.59 22.56
C GLU A 79 -21.13 -8.28 21.18
N ARG A 80 -22.29 -8.32 20.52
CA ARG A 80 -22.46 -9.03 19.26
C ARG A 80 -22.15 -8.12 18.07
N TYR A 81 -21.31 -8.58 17.17
CA TYR A 81 -21.03 -7.93 15.89
C TYR A 81 -21.34 -8.89 14.73
N ASP A 82 -22.48 -8.67 14.08
CA ASP A 82 -22.88 -9.40 12.88
C ASP A 82 -22.19 -8.78 11.65
N LEU A 83 -21.40 -9.60 10.94
CA LEU A 83 -20.68 -9.26 9.72
C LEU A 83 -21.61 -9.09 8.52
N LYS A 84 -22.89 -9.49 8.60
CA LYS A 84 -23.89 -9.31 7.54
C LYS A 84 -23.44 -9.84 6.17
N GLY A 85 -22.79 -10.99 6.18
CA GLY A 85 -22.25 -11.66 5.00
C GLY A 85 -20.91 -11.10 4.49
N GLU A 86 -20.36 -10.07 5.11
CA GLU A 86 -19.03 -9.54 4.77
C GLU A 86 -17.93 -10.48 5.25
N THR A 87 -16.75 -10.37 4.65
CA THR A 87 -15.62 -11.25 4.94
C THR A 87 -14.69 -10.61 5.96
N MET A 88 -14.32 -11.34 7.00
CA MET A 88 -13.33 -10.92 8.00
C MET A 88 -12.03 -11.71 7.83
N MET A 89 -10.92 -11.00 7.78
CA MET A 89 -9.55 -11.53 7.71
C MET A 89 -8.69 -10.92 8.82
N PRO A 90 -7.50 -11.47 9.14
CA PRO A 90 -6.52 -10.75 9.95
C PRO A 90 -6.23 -9.38 9.34
N GLY A 91 -5.97 -8.39 10.19
CA GLY A 91 -5.59 -7.05 9.74
C GLY A 91 -4.43 -7.09 8.74
N PHE A 92 -4.54 -6.34 7.65
CA PHE A 92 -3.47 -6.29 6.65
C PHE A 92 -2.23 -5.59 7.19
N ILE A 93 -1.06 -6.03 6.72
CA ILE A 93 0.24 -5.60 7.20
C ILE A 93 1.07 -5.10 6.02
N GLU A 94 1.63 -3.90 6.13
CA GLU A 94 2.63 -3.33 5.23
C GLU A 94 4.02 -3.40 5.90
N PRO A 95 4.82 -4.46 5.66
CA PRO A 95 6.10 -4.67 6.34
C PRO A 95 7.24 -3.79 5.78
N HIS A 96 6.92 -2.83 4.90
CA HIS A 96 7.87 -1.88 4.34
C HIS A 96 7.13 -0.69 3.71
N LEU A 97 7.08 0.42 4.45
CA LEU A 97 6.46 1.68 4.05
C LEU A 97 7.26 2.86 4.64
N HIS A 98 7.28 4.02 4.00
CA HIS A 98 8.06 5.18 4.45
C HIS A 98 7.17 6.38 4.83
N PRO A 99 6.77 6.53 6.11
CA PRO A 99 5.98 7.68 6.59
C PRO A 99 6.54 9.05 6.24
N LEU A 100 7.85 9.26 6.32
CA LEU A 100 8.45 10.55 5.93
C LEU A 100 8.22 10.84 4.44
N ILE A 101 8.44 9.85 3.58
CA ILE A 101 8.25 9.99 2.13
C ILE A 101 6.76 10.20 1.84
N ALA A 102 5.88 9.44 2.48
CA ALA A 102 4.44 9.58 2.36
C ALA A 102 3.97 10.99 2.73
N ALA A 103 4.46 11.53 3.85
CA ALA A 103 4.09 12.86 4.31
C ALA A 103 4.50 13.97 3.32
N VAL A 104 5.67 13.84 2.71
CA VAL A 104 6.13 14.80 1.69
C VAL A 104 5.31 14.69 0.41
N ILE A 105 5.06 13.47 -0.08
CA ILE A 105 4.36 13.26 -1.35
C ILE A 105 2.89 13.64 -1.24
N LEU A 106 2.21 13.22 -0.17
CA LEU A 106 0.76 13.43 -0.01
C LEU A 106 0.41 14.89 0.30
N SER A 107 1.35 15.65 0.86
CA SER A 107 1.18 17.09 1.07
C SER A 107 1.47 17.95 -0.17
N GLY A 108 2.05 17.35 -1.23
CA GLY A 108 2.39 18.00 -2.49
C GLY A 108 1.48 17.63 -3.65
N ASP A 109 1.83 18.12 -4.85
CA ASP A 109 1.14 17.71 -6.08
C ASP A 109 1.74 16.42 -6.64
N ILE A 110 0.86 15.53 -7.10
CA ILE A 110 1.23 14.24 -7.70
C ILE A 110 0.95 14.30 -9.21
N ILE A 111 2.01 14.21 -10.00
CA ILE A 111 1.99 14.11 -11.45
C ILE A 111 2.85 12.90 -11.84
N ALA A 112 2.23 11.72 -11.84
CA ALA A 112 2.90 10.44 -12.09
C ALA A 112 2.43 9.78 -13.40
N PRO A 113 3.13 8.76 -13.92
CA PRO A 113 2.70 8.01 -15.11
C PRO A 113 1.34 7.33 -14.99
N HIS A 114 0.97 6.93 -13.77
CA HIS A 114 -0.21 6.14 -13.48
C HIS A 114 -1.13 6.85 -12.49
N ASN A 115 -2.37 6.38 -12.37
CA ASN A 115 -3.33 6.93 -11.42
C ASN A 115 -2.90 6.68 -9.97
N TRP A 116 -3.13 7.67 -9.11
CA TRP A 116 -2.91 7.57 -7.66
C TRP A 116 -4.22 7.80 -6.92
N ASN A 117 -4.67 6.78 -6.19
CA ASN A 117 -5.86 6.85 -5.36
C ASN A 117 -5.48 7.37 -3.96
N VAL A 118 -5.49 8.69 -3.80
CA VAL A 118 -5.11 9.36 -2.55
C VAL A 118 -6.33 9.97 -1.86
N PRO A 119 -6.23 10.36 -0.58
CA PRO A 119 -7.27 11.14 0.06
C PRO A 119 -7.56 12.41 -0.75
N GLY A 120 -8.84 12.73 -0.92
CA GLY A 120 -9.29 13.81 -1.81
C GLY A 120 -9.48 13.42 -3.28
N GLY A 121 -9.21 12.15 -3.64
CA GLY A 121 -9.61 11.55 -4.91
C GLY A 121 -8.46 11.15 -5.82
N ILE A 122 -8.81 10.56 -6.97
CA ILE A 122 -7.83 10.03 -7.92
C ILE A 122 -7.05 11.16 -8.60
N LYS A 123 -5.72 11.16 -8.42
CA LYS A 123 -4.80 11.95 -9.25
C LYS A 123 -4.57 11.17 -10.54
N LYS A 124 -5.09 11.68 -11.66
CA LYS A 124 -4.97 11.04 -12.97
C LYS A 124 -3.52 11.03 -13.44
N GLY A 125 -3.05 9.87 -13.89
CA GLY A 125 -1.73 9.71 -14.48
C GLY A 125 -1.59 10.47 -15.80
N VAL A 126 -0.34 10.79 -16.16
CA VAL A 126 0.01 11.46 -17.42
C VAL A 126 1.08 10.65 -18.15
N GLY A 127 0.86 10.34 -19.43
CA GLY A 127 1.61 9.32 -20.16
C GLY A 127 2.64 9.87 -21.15
N SER A 128 2.70 11.20 -21.32
CA SER A 128 3.54 11.87 -22.31
C SER A 128 4.21 13.13 -21.77
N HIS A 129 5.26 13.60 -22.46
CA HIS A 129 5.96 14.84 -22.13
C HIS A 129 5.03 16.06 -22.14
N ASP A 130 4.26 16.25 -23.22
CA ASP A 130 3.39 17.42 -23.37
C ASP A 130 2.31 17.47 -22.29
N GLU A 131 1.70 16.33 -21.94
CA GLU A 131 0.74 16.24 -20.85
C GLU A 131 1.39 16.53 -19.49
N PHE A 132 2.61 16.04 -19.26
CA PHE A 132 3.36 16.32 -18.04
C PHE A 132 3.66 17.82 -17.90
N ILE A 133 4.22 18.45 -18.94
CA ILE A 133 4.52 19.88 -18.97
C ILE A 133 3.25 20.71 -18.80
N LYS A 134 2.15 20.32 -19.45
CA LYS A 134 0.84 20.96 -19.27
C LYS A 134 0.37 20.87 -17.82
N ARG A 135 0.36 19.68 -17.22
CA ARG A 135 -0.07 19.50 -15.83
C ARG A 135 0.86 20.22 -14.85
N LEU A 136 2.15 20.29 -15.13
CA LEU A 136 3.11 21.03 -14.31
C LEU A 136 2.84 22.53 -14.36
N LYS A 137 2.54 23.10 -15.53
CA LYS A 137 2.09 24.50 -15.67
C LYS A 137 0.79 24.76 -14.91
N GLU A 138 -0.19 23.86 -15.00
CA GLU A 138 -1.45 23.94 -14.25
C GLU A 138 -1.21 23.93 -12.73
N SER A 139 -0.32 23.06 -12.25
CA SER A 139 0.10 22.97 -10.84
C SER A 139 0.77 24.27 -10.38
N VAL A 140 1.73 24.79 -11.15
CA VAL A 140 2.43 26.05 -10.84
C VAL A 140 1.45 27.23 -10.80
N ALA A 141 0.55 27.35 -11.77
CA ALA A 141 -0.45 28.42 -11.81
C ALA A 141 -1.44 28.35 -10.63
N LYS A 142 -1.81 27.15 -10.19
CA LYS A 142 -2.79 26.95 -9.13
C LYS A 142 -2.20 27.05 -7.73
N ASN A 143 -1.02 26.48 -7.52
CA ASN A 143 -0.46 26.21 -6.19
C ASN A 143 0.87 26.93 -5.94
N GLY A 144 1.50 27.50 -6.97
CA GLY A 144 2.76 28.22 -6.86
C GLY A 144 2.61 29.53 -6.11
N LYS A 145 3.57 29.83 -5.23
CA LYS A 145 3.67 31.11 -4.53
C LYS A 145 5.12 31.60 -4.52
N GLU A 146 5.31 32.91 -4.64
CA GLU A 146 6.64 33.49 -4.51
C GLU A 146 7.20 33.23 -3.10
N GLY A 147 8.48 32.88 -3.03
CA GLY A 147 9.17 32.60 -1.76
C GLY A 147 8.85 31.24 -1.11
N GLU A 148 7.84 30.50 -1.57
CA GLU A 148 7.53 29.14 -1.11
C GLU A 148 7.91 28.10 -2.16
N ILE A 149 8.60 27.03 -1.76
CA ILE A 149 8.88 25.91 -2.66
C ILE A 149 7.59 25.15 -2.96
N LEU A 150 7.28 25.04 -4.25
CA LEU A 150 6.30 24.11 -4.79
C LEU A 150 6.99 22.77 -5.06
N PHE A 151 6.51 21.71 -4.40
CA PHE A 151 6.94 20.34 -4.62
C PHE A 151 5.95 19.62 -5.52
N VAL A 152 6.47 19.01 -6.58
CA VAL A 152 5.72 18.13 -7.45
C VAL A 152 6.44 16.79 -7.50
N TRP A 153 5.72 15.70 -7.24
CA TRP A 153 6.28 14.35 -7.29
C TRP A 153 5.67 13.51 -8.41
N GLY A 154 6.47 12.59 -8.94
CA GLY A 154 6.01 11.54 -9.85
C GLY A 154 6.64 11.59 -11.25
N TYR A 155 7.51 12.57 -11.52
CA TYR A 155 8.21 12.67 -12.79
C TYR A 155 9.02 11.40 -13.10
N HIS A 156 8.95 10.92 -14.33
CA HIS A 156 9.82 9.85 -14.82
C HIS A 156 10.09 10.03 -16.32
N GLN A 157 11.37 10.16 -16.68
CA GLN A 157 11.85 10.41 -18.03
C GLN A 157 11.33 9.43 -19.10
N LEU A 158 11.12 8.15 -18.77
CA LEU A 158 10.63 7.15 -19.74
C LEU A 158 9.16 7.36 -20.15
N TRP A 159 8.40 8.15 -19.37
CA TRP A 159 7.02 8.53 -19.69
C TRP A 159 6.92 10.02 -20.04
N HIS A 160 7.66 10.86 -19.32
CA HIS A 160 7.51 12.31 -19.36
C HIS A 160 8.60 13.02 -20.15
N GLY A 161 9.54 12.30 -20.78
CA GLY A 161 10.63 12.89 -21.54
C GLY A 161 11.62 13.67 -20.68
N ASP A 162 12.50 14.44 -21.31
CA ASP A 162 13.55 15.18 -20.61
C ASP A 162 13.00 16.31 -19.74
N LEU A 163 13.62 16.49 -18.58
CA LEU A 163 13.41 17.63 -17.69
C LEU A 163 14.77 18.22 -17.32
N ASN A 164 14.83 19.54 -17.25
CA ASN A 164 16.04 20.25 -16.83
C ASN A 164 15.69 21.62 -16.27
N ARG A 165 16.68 22.23 -15.64
CA ARG A 165 16.65 23.57 -15.05
C ARG A 165 16.10 24.64 -15.99
N LYS A 166 16.47 24.64 -17.28
CA LYS A 166 15.98 25.61 -18.27
C LYS A 166 14.47 25.47 -18.51
N ILE A 167 13.97 24.24 -18.66
CA ILE A 167 12.53 23.97 -18.82
C ILE A 167 11.79 24.44 -17.56
N LEU A 168 12.29 24.11 -16.37
CA LEU A 168 11.65 24.52 -15.11
C LEU A 168 11.63 26.05 -14.92
N ASN A 169 12.69 26.74 -15.32
CA ASN A 169 12.74 28.22 -15.31
C ASN A 169 11.69 28.84 -16.24
N GLN A 170 11.40 28.23 -17.40
CA GLN A 170 10.37 28.71 -18.31
C GLN A 170 8.95 28.48 -17.76
N ILE A 171 8.73 27.37 -17.06
CA ILE A 171 7.44 27.02 -16.47
C ILE A 171 7.15 27.89 -15.23
N ALA A 172 8.17 28.12 -14.42
CA ALA A 172 8.06 28.75 -13.11
C ALA A 172 9.15 29.84 -12.93
N PRO A 173 9.10 30.96 -13.65
CA PRO A 173 10.15 31.98 -13.62
C PRO A 173 10.28 32.66 -12.25
N ASN A 174 9.18 32.81 -11.53
CA ASN A 174 9.11 33.48 -10.22
C ASN A 174 8.81 32.53 -9.06
N ILE A 175 8.43 31.28 -9.36
CA ILE A 175 8.03 30.30 -8.35
C ILE A 175 9.20 29.33 -8.11
N PRO A 176 9.68 29.18 -6.87
CA PRO A 176 10.65 28.14 -6.52
C PRO A 176 10.03 26.75 -6.74
N LEU A 177 10.56 25.99 -7.69
CA LEU A 177 9.99 24.71 -8.12
C LEU A 177 11.01 23.58 -7.95
N VAL A 178 10.58 22.53 -7.25
CA VAL A 178 11.30 21.27 -7.12
C VAL A 178 10.42 20.15 -7.65
N VAL A 179 10.92 19.45 -8.66
CA VAL A 179 10.26 18.26 -9.23
C VAL A 179 11.01 17.02 -8.77
N LEU A 180 10.34 16.21 -7.96
CA LEU A 180 10.85 14.94 -7.44
C LEU A 180 10.57 13.82 -8.43
N HIS A 181 11.61 13.03 -8.71
CA HIS A 181 11.49 11.83 -9.54
C HIS A 181 10.60 10.79 -8.85
N ARG A 182 10.00 9.90 -9.65
CA ARG A 182 9.09 8.85 -9.20
C ARG A 182 9.71 7.91 -8.17
N SER A 183 11.04 7.73 -8.21
CA SER A 183 11.80 6.95 -7.22
C SER A 183 11.98 7.67 -5.88
N PHE A 184 11.77 8.99 -5.79
CA PHE A 184 12.13 9.83 -4.63
C PHE A 184 13.65 9.91 -4.34
N HIS A 185 14.48 9.23 -5.13
CA HIS A 185 15.96 9.27 -5.03
C HIS A 185 16.59 10.36 -5.90
N GLU A 186 15.78 11.16 -6.59
CA GLU A 186 16.27 12.19 -7.50
C GLU A 186 15.34 13.40 -7.52
N ALA A 187 15.92 14.58 -7.79
CA ALA A 187 15.16 15.82 -7.88
C ALA A 187 15.75 16.79 -8.90
N PHE A 188 14.86 17.59 -9.49
CA PHE A 188 15.17 18.65 -10.44
C PHE A 188 14.77 20.01 -9.86
N PHE A 189 15.66 20.98 -10.01
CA PHE A 189 15.50 22.32 -9.45
C PHE A 189 15.51 23.39 -10.53
N ASN A 190 14.69 24.43 -10.35
CA ASN A 190 14.84 25.70 -11.06
C ASN A 190 15.75 26.67 -10.29
N ASP A 191 16.09 27.81 -10.90
CA ASP A 191 16.97 28.82 -10.29
C ASP A 191 16.43 29.35 -8.97
N LYS A 192 15.12 29.59 -8.91
CA LYS A 192 14.47 30.12 -7.71
C LYS A 192 14.56 29.14 -6.54
N ALA A 193 14.40 27.84 -6.78
CA ALA A 193 14.57 26.80 -5.77
C ALA A 193 16.04 26.68 -5.32
N ILE A 194 16.99 26.68 -6.26
CA ILE A 194 18.43 26.66 -5.95
C ILE A 194 18.80 27.81 -5.01
N ASN A 195 18.35 29.03 -5.34
CA ASN A 195 18.64 30.23 -4.57
C ASN A 195 18.02 30.19 -3.16
N ILE A 196 16.75 29.76 -3.04
CA ILE A 196 16.09 29.68 -1.73
C ILE A 196 16.72 28.63 -0.83
N VAL A 197 17.06 27.46 -1.39
CA VAL A 197 17.69 26.38 -0.63
C VAL A 197 19.15 26.73 -0.28
N GLY A 198 19.78 27.62 -1.06
CA GLY A 198 21.18 28.01 -0.88
C GLY A 198 22.15 26.92 -1.33
N LEU A 199 21.84 26.26 -2.45
CA LEU A 199 22.76 25.31 -3.09
C LEU A 199 23.84 26.09 -3.85
N LYS A 200 25.10 25.64 -3.76
CA LYS A 200 26.23 26.23 -4.50
C LYS A 200 26.88 25.16 -5.37
N GLU A 201 27.31 25.54 -6.58
CA GLU A 201 27.89 24.61 -7.55
C GLU A 201 29.12 23.90 -7.01
N GLU A 202 29.96 24.65 -6.28
CA GLU A 202 31.21 24.17 -5.71
C GLU A 202 31.01 23.00 -4.74
N GLU A 203 29.86 22.92 -4.09
CA GLU A 203 29.52 21.85 -3.13
C GLU A 203 29.31 20.49 -3.80
N PHE A 204 29.02 20.49 -5.11
CA PHE A 204 28.75 19.30 -5.89
C PHE A 204 29.84 19.03 -6.93
N LYS A 205 30.89 19.85 -6.97
CA LYS A 205 31.99 19.70 -7.93
C LYS A 205 32.68 18.35 -7.76
N GLY A 206 32.76 17.58 -8.83
CA GLY A 206 33.36 16.25 -8.84
C GLY A 206 32.45 15.13 -8.31
N ASN A 207 31.21 15.43 -7.92
CA ASN A 207 30.22 14.40 -7.64
C ASN A 207 29.58 13.94 -8.96
N PRO A 208 29.82 12.70 -9.43
CA PRO A 208 29.27 12.21 -10.69
C PRO A 208 27.74 12.02 -10.65
N GLN A 209 27.12 12.17 -9.49
CA GLN A 209 25.69 12.01 -9.26
C GLN A 209 24.95 13.35 -9.07
N ALA A 210 25.57 14.46 -9.50
CA ALA A 210 24.99 15.79 -9.53
C ALA A 210 25.28 16.48 -10.89
N ASP A 211 24.24 16.74 -11.67
CA ASP A 211 24.30 17.53 -12.91
C ASP A 211 23.77 18.95 -12.63
N TRP A 212 24.69 19.86 -12.33
CA TRP A 212 24.37 21.24 -11.97
C TRP A 212 23.66 22.03 -13.09
N ASN A 213 24.05 21.78 -14.34
CA ASN A 213 23.48 22.45 -15.51
C ASN A 213 22.02 22.03 -15.73
N LYS A 214 21.72 20.74 -15.52
CA LYS A 214 20.34 20.25 -15.54
C LYS A 214 19.58 20.55 -14.24
N GLY A 215 20.27 20.96 -13.18
CA GLY A 215 19.70 21.10 -11.84
C GLY A 215 19.23 19.76 -11.28
N HIS A 216 19.87 18.66 -11.67
CA HIS A 216 19.47 17.28 -11.37
C HIS A 216 20.44 16.64 -10.38
N PHE A 217 19.91 16.16 -9.26
CA PHE A 217 20.67 15.50 -8.21
C PHE A 217 20.04 14.13 -7.97
N PHE A 218 20.83 13.05 -8.04
CA PHE A 218 20.36 11.67 -7.92
C PHE A 218 21.24 10.86 -6.98
N GLU A 219 20.71 9.78 -6.40
CA GLU A 219 21.45 8.84 -5.53
C GLU A 219 22.32 9.55 -4.48
N GLY A 220 23.65 9.47 -4.54
CA GLY A 220 24.56 10.14 -3.61
C GLY A 220 24.58 11.66 -3.74
N GLY A 221 24.29 12.22 -4.92
CA GLY A 221 24.09 13.67 -5.11
C GLY A 221 22.79 14.15 -4.44
N TRP A 222 21.72 13.36 -4.52
CA TRP A 222 20.49 13.59 -3.76
C TRP A 222 20.75 13.51 -2.24
N MET A 223 21.49 12.50 -1.77
CA MET A 223 21.84 12.37 -0.34
C MET A 223 22.66 13.57 0.18
N ALA A 224 23.55 14.14 -0.63
CA ALA A 224 24.31 15.34 -0.26
C ALA A 224 23.42 16.61 -0.20
N MET A 225 22.39 16.67 -1.05
CA MET A 225 21.50 17.83 -1.17
C MET A 225 20.32 17.80 -0.18
N ALA A 226 19.71 16.63 0.03
CA ALA A 226 18.47 16.45 0.80
C ALA A 226 18.49 17.07 2.22
N PRO A 227 19.60 17.03 2.99
CA PRO A 227 19.66 17.71 4.28
C PRO A 227 19.36 19.21 4.22
N LYS A 228 19.77 19.89 3.14
CA LYS A 228 19.49 21.34 2.94
C LYS A 228 18.03 21.60 2.58
N LEU A 229 17.41 20.69 1.84
CA LEU A 229 16.01 20.75 1.45
C LEU A 229 15.06 20.35 2.60
N SER A 230 15.55 19.56 3.56
CA SER A 230 14.76 18.94 4.64
C SER A 230 13.89 19.93 5.41
N LYS A 231 14.38 21.14 5.73
CA LYS A 231 13.59 22.17 6.43
C LYS A 231 12.35 22.65 5.68
N TYR A 232 12.33 22.51 4.34
CA TYR A 232 11.19 22.85 3.50
C TYR A 232 10.27 21.66 3.27
N MET A 233 10.83 20.47 3.05
CA MET A 233 10.06 19.21 2.92
C MET A 233 9.31 18.86 4.21
N LEU A 234 9.96 19.08 5.34
CA LEU A 234 9.50 18.67 6.67
C LEU A 234 8.89 19.85 7.43
N ALA A 235 8.39 20.87 6.70
CA ALA A 235 7.67 21.99 7.28
C ALA A 235 6.46 21.46 8.09
N PRO A 236 6.36 21.74 9.41
CA PRO A 236 5.48 20.97 10.31
C PRO A 236 4.03 20.87 9.86
N LYS A 237 3.44 21.95 9.33
CA LYS A 237 2.05 21.96 8.86
C LYS A 237 1.83 21.07 7.63
N LYS A 238 2.74 21.11 6.65
CA LYS A 238 2.64 20.26 5.44
C LYS A 238 2.88 18.80 5.81
N TYR A 239 3.89 18.55 6.62
CA TYR A 239 4.23 17.21 7.06
C TYR A 239 3.10 16.54 7.86
N ALA A 240 2.53 17.25 8.84
CA ALA A 240 1.40 16.74 9.63
C ALA A 240 0.19 16.41 8.74
N LYS A 241 -0.11 17.25 7.74
CA LYS A 241 -1.19 16.99 6.78
C LYS A 241 -0.91 15.75 5.93
N GLY A 242 0.33 15.55 5.50
CA GLY A 242 0.72 14.38 4.72
C GLY A 242 0.67 13.08 5.53
N LEU A 243 1.04 13.11 6.82
CA LEU A 243 0.86 11.98 7.73
C LEU A 243 -0.62 11.67 7.97
N GLU A 244 -1.46 12.69 8.13
CA GLU A 244 -2.92 12.51 8.22
C GLU A 244 -3.47 11.83 6.95
N ASP A 245 -3.00 12.22 5.77
CA ASP A 245 -3.38 11.56 4.51
C ASP A 245 -2.88 10.12 4.43
N MET A 246 -1.69 9.84 4.95
CA MET A 246 -1.19 8.47 5.07
C MET A 246 -2.09 7.64 5.99
N THR A 247 -2.49 8.17 7.14
CA THR A 247 -3.45 7.53 8.06
C THR A 247 -4.75 7.18 7.33
N LEU A 248 -5.32 8.12 6.55
CA LEU A 248 -6.51 7.86 5.75
C LEU A 248 -6.30 6.78 4.70
N LEU A 249 -5.11 6.67 4.12
CA LEU A 249 -4.77 5.56 3.19
C LEU A 249 -4.70 4.20 3.91
N MET A 250 -4.15 4.15 5.13
CA MET A 250 -4.10 2.91 5.91
C MET A 250 -5.50 2.44 6.24
N GLU A 251 -6.37 3.35 6.72
CA GLU A 251 -7.78 3.07 7.01
C GLU A 251 -8.53 2.58 5.76
N LYS A 252 -8.41 3.33 4.66
CA LYS A 252 -9.06 3.01 3.38
C LYS A 252 -8.71 1.62 2.87
N ASN A 253 -7.49 1.15 3.14
CA ASN A 253 -7.00 -0.14 2.64
C ASN A 253 -6.98 -1.23 3.72
N GLY A 254 -7.54 -0.97 4.90
CA GLY A 254 -7.67 -1.97 5.97
C GLY A 254 -6.33 -2.42 6.56
N ILE A 255 -5.32 -1.56 6.51
CA ILE A 255 -3.99 -1.82 7.05
C ILE A 255 -4.01 -1.49 8.55
N THR A 256 -3.64 -2.46 9.39
CA THR A 256 -3.61 -2.30 10.85
C THR A 256 -2.18 -2.31 11.41
N THR A 257 -1.18 -2.56 10.57
CA THR A 257 0.22 -2.58 10.97
C THR A 257 1.10 -2.15 9.81
N ILE A 258 2.00 -1.21 10.07
CA ILE A 258 3.05 -0.83 9.12
C ILE A 258 4.43 -0.97 9.76
N ASP A 259 5.45 -1.15 8.93
CA ASP A 259 6.85 -1.02 9.33
C ASP A 259 7.56 0.03 8.48
N GLU A 260 8.35 0.89 9.12
CA GLU A 260 9.33 1.77 8.49
C GLU A 260 10.73 1.17 8.60
N PRO A 261 11.18 0.40 7.59
CA PRO A 261 12.54 -0.10 7.57
C PRO A 261 13.49 0.95 7.04
N GLY A 262 14.54 1.23 7.80
CA GLY A 262 15.51 2.27 7.48
C GLY A 262 15.30 3.57 8.26
N PHE A 263 14.54 3.55 9.35
CA PHE A 263 14.38 4.70 10.23
C PHE A 263 15.71 5.06 10.95
N PRO A 264 16.09 6.33 11.10
CA PRO A 264 15.51 7.51 10.46
C PRO A 264 16.07 7.72 9.06
N ASN A 265 15.39 8.50 8.23
CA ASN A 265 15.86 8.86 6.89
C ASN A 265 16.83 10.05 6.92
N VAL A 266 16.55 11.05 7.75
CA VAL A 266 17.26 12.34 7.80
C VAL A 266 17.63 12.70 9.23
N ASN A 267 16.66 12.80 10.13
CA ASN A 267 16.83 13.25 11.51
C ASN A 267 15.89 12.48 12.45
N PHE A 268 16.49 11.71 13.36
CA PHE A 268 15.78 10.83 14.28
C PHE A 268 14.70 11.54 15.10
N ASP A 269 15.08 12.55 15.90
CA ASP A 269 14.17 13.15 16.87
C ASP A 269 13.04 13.92 16.16
N MET A 270 13.33 14.57 15.04
CA MET A 270 12.31 15.28 14.28
C MET A 270 11.31 14.31 13.63
N GLU A 271 11.77 13.29 12.92
CA GLU A 271 10.90 12.28 12.29
C GLU A 271 10.04 11.57 13.35
N TYR A 272 10.66 11.15 14.44
CA TYR A 272 9.97 10.49 15.55
C TYR A 272 8.89 11.40 16.17
N ASN A 273 9.21 12.65 16.47
CA ASN A 273 8.25 13.55 17.12
C ASN A 273 7.07 13.89 16.20
N LEU A 274 7.30 14.04 14.89
CA LEU A 274 6.23 14.28 13.93
C LEU A 274 5.35 13.04 13.74
N LEU A 275 5.95 11.85 13.64
CA LEU A 275 5.21 10.59 13.61
C LEU A 275 4.39 10.40 14.90
N LYS A 276 5.02 10.63 16.06
CA LYS A 276 4.37 10.53 17.37
C LYS A 276 3.17 11.46 17.48
N ALA A 277 3.25 12.69 16.99
CA ALA A 277 2.14 13.63 17.02
C ALA A 277 0.91 13.13 16.24
N GLU A 278 1.11 12.41 15.14
CA GLU A 278 0.02 11.72 14.42
C GLU A 278 -0.47 10.50 15.20
N MET A 279 0.44 9.65 15.66
CA MET A 279 0.09 8.41 16.37
C MET A 279 -0.58 8.65 17.72
N ASP A 280 -0.34 9.78 18.39
CA ASP A 280 -1.03 10.18 19.63
C ASP A 280 -2.54 10.42 19.41
N LYS A 281 -2.98 10.66 18.16
CA LYS A 281 -4.40 10.71 17.78
C LYS A 281 -5.07 9.33 17.82
N ASN A 282 -4.29 8.25 17.99
CA ASN A 282 -4.73 6.86 18.04
C ASN A 282 -5.40 6.37 16.75
N PRO A 283 -4.73 6.50 15.59
CA PRO A 283 -5.24 5.89 14.37
C PRO A 283 -5.31 4.35 14.51
N PRO A 284 -6.11 3.66 13.67
CA PRO A 284 -6.38 2.23 13.81
C PRO A 284 -5.26 1.33 13.25
N TYR A 285 -4.01 1.70 13.49
CA TYR A 285 -2.84 0.90 13.14
C TYR A 285 -1.67 1.15 14.11
N GLU A 286 -0.69 0.25 14.10
CA GLU A 286 0.61 0.41 14.78
C GLU A 286 1.72 0.64 13.77
N VAL A 287 2.77 1.36 14.20
CA VAL A 287 4.01 1.56 13.43
C VAL A 287 5.15 0.84 14.13
N TYR A 288 5.80 -0.05 13.38
CA TYR A 288 7.08 -0.64 13.74
C TYR A 288 8.19 0.08 12.98
N ASN A 289 9.39 0.15 13.56
CA ASN A 289 10.55 0.79 12.95
C ASN A 289 11.72 -0.16 13.03
N ILE A 290 12.37 -0.40 11.88
CA ILE A 290 13.65 -1.08 11.80
C ILE A 290 14.72 -0.03 11.53
N LEU A 291 15.72 0.05 12.41
CA LEU A 291 16.67 1.15 12.34
C LEU A 291 17.70 0.98 11.21
N SER A 292 18.04 2.08 10.53
CA SER A 292 19.04 2.11 9.46
C SER A 292 20.45 1.99 10.01
N GLY A 293 21.15 0.91 9.65
CA GLY A 293 22.55 0.70 10.05
C GLY A 293 23.49 1.74 9.47
N THR A 294 23.32 2.10 8.20
CA THR A 294 24.17 3.08 7.51
C THR A 294 23.92 4.49 8.01
N GLN A 295 22.65 4.92 8.07
CA GLN A 295 22.34 6.28 8.47
C GLN A 295 22.75 6.55 9.92
N LEU A 296 22.47 5.62 10.84
CA LEU A 296 22.89 5.78 12.23
C LEU A 296 24.40 5.71 12.40
N THR A 297 25.11 4.89 11.60
CA THR A 297 26.59 4.89 11.61
C THR A 297 27.14 6.27 11.25
N ASN A 298 26.58 6.91 10.21
CA ASN A 298 26.97 8.26 9.81
C ASN A 298 26.64 9.29 10.90
N MET A 299 25.42 9.24 11.47
CA MET A 299 24.97 10.18 12.49
C MET A 299 25.73 10.05 13.83
N LYS A 300 26.11 8.83 14.22
CA LYS A 300 26.79 8.54 15.49
C LYS A 300 28.32 8.47 15.36
N GLY A 301 28.84 8.49 14.13
CA GLY A 301 30.27 8.47 13.79
C GLY A 301 30.93 7.10 13.81
N SER A 302 30.23 6.03 14.19
CA SER A 302 30.74 4.65 14.16
C SER A 302 29.60 3.63 14.22
N ILE A 303 29.87 2.40 13.74
CA ILE A 303 28.88 1.31 13.77
C ILE A 303 28.62 0.82 15.20
N GLU A 304 29.63 0.93 16.08
CA GLU A 304 29.55 0.59 17.49
C GLU A 304 28.56 1.50 18.23
N LYS A 305 28.72 2.83 18.08
CA LYS A 305 27.79 3.80 18.66
C LYS A 305 26.40 3.74 18.05
N ALA A 306 26.29 3.39 16.76
CA ALA A 306 25.00 3.15 16.12
C ALA A 306 24.28 1.95 16.74
N ALA A 307 24.98 0.84 16.96
CA ALA A 307 24.41 -0.33 17.60
C ALA A 307 24.01 -0.06 19.06
N GLU A 308 24.86 0.62 19.85
CA GLU A 308 24.52 1.04 21.22
C GLU A 308 23.25 1.90 21.24
N PHE A 309 23.12 2.84 20.30
CA PHE A 309 21.91 3.61 20.14
C PHE A 309 20.71 2.69 19.82
N MET A 310 20.82 1.77 18.86
CA MET A 310 19.73 0.84 18.53
C MET A 310 19.27 -0.01 19.72
N GLU A 311 20.18 -0.46 20.58
CA GLU A 311 19.83 -1.27 21.77
C GLU A 311 19.10 -0.45 22.85
N THR A 312 19.44 0.82 23.00
CA THR A 312 18.90 1.69 24.06
C THR A 312 17.62 2.42 23.64
N THR A 313 17.39 2.58 22.33
CA THR A 313 16.29 3.38 21.79
C THR A 313 14.89 2.82 22.12
N PRO A 314 14.61 1.50 22.04
CA PRO A 314 13.27 0.98 22.36
C PRO A 314 12.79 1.38 23.76
N ALA A 315 13.65 1.28 24.78
CA ALA A 315 13.30 1.64 26.16
C ALA A 315 12.90 3.12 26.35
N LYS A 316 13.38 4.00 25.46
CA LYS A 316 13.13 5.45 25.52
C LYS A 316 11.99 5.91 24.60
N TYR A 317 11.81 5.26 23.46
CA TYR A 317 10.95 5.75 22.37
C TYR A 317 9.76 4.83 22.05
N ASP A 318 9.66 3.64 22.63
CA ASP A 318 8.45 2.83 22.44
C ASP A 318 7.24 3.48 23.11
N THR A 319 6.15 3.57 22.36
CA THR A 319 4.82 3.93 22.87
C THR A 319 3.89 2.73 22.75
N LYS A 320 2.58 2.91 22.93
CA LYS A 320 1.61 1.84 22.72
C LYS A 320 1.44 1.45 21.24
N ASN A 321 1.71 2.36 20.31
CA ASN A 321 1.46 2.19 18.87
C ASN A 321 2.61 2.65 17.97
N ILE A 322 3.74 3.06 18.56
CA ILE A 322 5.04 3.18 17.89
C ILE A 322 6.01 2.24 18.60
N LYS A 323 6.66 1.37 17.85
CA LYS A 323 7.63 0.40 18.36
C LYS A 323 8.90 0.44 17.52
N ILE A 324 10.04 0.21 18.16
CA ILE A 324 11.29 -0.09 17.46
C ILE A 324 11.57 -1.58 17.62
N LEU A 325 11.73 -2.27 16.50
CA LEU A 325 11.96 -3.71 16.52
C LEU A 325 13.36 -4.02 17.08
N PRO A 326 13.46 -4.71 18.23
CA PRO A 326 14.75 -4.95 18.87
C PRO A 326 15.59 -5.91 18.02
N LYS A 327 16.91 -5.70 17.99
CA LYS A 327 17.85 -6.55 17.25
C LYS A 327 17.50 -6.73 15.77
N GLN A 328 16.91 -5.71 15.12
CA GLN A 328 16.71 -5.70 13.67
C GLN A 328 17.41 -4.48 13.07
N VAL A 329 17.99 -4.64 11.87
CA VAL A 329 18.70 -3.56 11.17
C VAL A 329 18.38 -3.56 9.68
N LYS A 330 18.21 -2.37 9.10
CA LYS A 330 18.06 -2.17 7.66
C LYS A 330 19.37 -1.69 7.04
N LEU A 331 19.80 -2.34 5.96
CA LEU A 331 20.98 -2.02 5.14
C LEU A 331 20.58 -1.89 3.65
N PHE A 332 21.47 -1.32 2.84
CA PHE A 332 21.20 -0.99 1.43
C PHE A 332 22.34 -1.47 0.53
N ALA A 333 22.03 -2.31 -0.45
CA ALA A 333 23.02 -2.88 -1.37
C ALA A 333 23.15 -2.02 -2.65
N ASP A 334 22.14 -2.03 -3.52
CA ASP A 334 22.17 -1.43 -4.86
C ASP A 334 21.04 -0.42 -5.11
N GLY A 335 21.08 0.28 -6.24
CA GLY A 335 20.23 1.43 -6.53
C GLY A 335 18.77 1.11 -6.85
N ALA A 336 17.99 2.19 -7.00
CA ALA A 336 16.54 2.11 -7.15
C ALA A 336 16.11 1.50 -8.49
N ILE A 337 15.10 0.63 -8.45
CA ILE A 337 14.51 0.05 -9.67
C ILE A 337 13.90 1.09 -10.59
N TYR A 338 13.15 2.06 -10.05
CA TYR A 338 12.47 3.12 -10.80
C TYR A 338 13.45 4.00 -11.59
N SER A 339 14.70 4.06 -11.15
CA SER A 339 15.76 4.83 -11.80
C SER A 339 16.58 4.00 -12.81
N LEU A 340 16.24 2.71 -13.03
CA LEU A 340 17.09 1.75 -13.73
C LEU A 340 18.53 1.73 -13.17
N ALA A 341 18.66 1.86 -11.84
CA ALA A 341 19.94 1.96 -11.14
C ALA A 341 20.30 0.70 -10.34
N MET A 342 19.55 -0.38 -10.50
CA MET A 342 19.83 -1.68 -9.88
C MET A 342 21.16 -2.24 -10.39
N GLN A 343 21.91 -2.95 -9.55
CA GLN A 343 23.15 -3.58 -9.99
C GLN A 343 22.84 -4.84 -10.80
N MET A 344 23.17 -4.82 -12.09
CA MET A 344 22.85 -5.88 -13.04
C MET A 344 24.11 -6.63 -13.49
N LYS A 345 24.11 -7.98 -13.46
CA LYS A 345 25.26 -8.81 -13.91
C LYS A 345 25.65 -8.48 -15.36
N ASP A 346 24.65 -8.46 -16.25
CA ASP A 346 24.85 -8.19 -17.67
C ASP A 346 24.75 -6.70 -18.03
N GLY A 347 24.37 -5.84 -17.09
CA GLY A 347 24.05 -4.44 -17.35
C GLY A 347 22.72 -4.23 -18.07
N TYR A 348 22.42 -2.97 -18.36
CA TYR A 348 21.29 -2.50 -19.12
C TYR A 348 21.63 -2.42 -20.62
N SER A 349 20.60 -2.27 -21.47
CA SER A 349 20.72 -2.23 -22.92
C SER A 349 21.55 -1.07 -23.46
N ASP A 350 21.72 -0.01 -22.66
CA ASP A 350 22.55 1.16 -22.94
C ASP A 350 24.00 1.02 -22.40
N GLY A 351 24.35 -0.12 -21.82
CA GLY A 351 25.66 -0.40 -21.24
C GLY A 351 25.82 0.03 -19.77
N PHE A 352 24.85 0.75 -19.19
CA PHE A 352 24.87 1.08 -17.77
C PHE A 352 24.84 -0.19 -16.92
N LYS A 353 25.50 -0.21 -15.77
CA LYS A 353 25.58 -1.40 -14.90
C LYS A 353 24.75 -1.31 -13.63
N GLY A 354 24.26 -0.12 -13.31
CA GLY A 354 23.64 0.20 -12.03
C GLY A 354 24.56 0.94 -11.07
N GLN A 355 24.08 1.16 -9.86
CA GLN A 355 24.78 1.89 -8.80
C GLN A 355 24.78 1.10 -7.50
N TRP A 356 25.90 1.16 -6.77
CA TRP A 356 25.95 0.71 -5.38
C TRP A 356 25.47 1.84 -4.48
N MET A 357 24.53 1.56 -3.57
CA MET A 357 24.11 2.54 -2.56
C MET A 357 25.12 2.64 -1.42
N THR A 358 25.70 1.49 -1.04
CA THR A 358 26.73 1.42 -0.01
C THR A 358 28.02 0.87 -0.63
N PRO A 359 29.20 1.50 -0.40
CA PRO A 359 30.46 0.92 -0.81
C PRO A 359 30.62 -0.53 -0.31
N LEU A 360 30.98 -1.46 -1.20
CA LEU A 360 30.94 -2.90 -0.91
C LEU A 360 31.74 -3.31 0.34
N ALA A 361 32.89 -2.67 0.59
CA ALA A 361 33.69 -2.92 1.78
C ALA A 361 32.95 -2.53 3.08
N LEU A 362 32.28 -1.38 3.08
CA LEU A 362 31.46 -0.92 4.19
C LEU A 362 30.22 -1.81 4.36
N PHE A 363 29.54 -2.15 3.27
CA PHE A 363 28.37 -3.03 3.29
C PHE A 363 28.69 -4.40 3.91
N LYS A 364 29.79 -5.04 3.48
CA LYS A 364 30.28 -6.29 4.06
C LYS A 364 30.65 -6.15 5.54
N LYS A 365 31.30 -5.04 5.92
CA LYS A 365 31.62 -4.74 7.33
C LYS A 365 30.35 -4.66 8.19
N GLN A 366 29.32 -3.95 7.72
CA GLN A 366 28.05 -3.80 8.42
C GLN A 366 27.31 -5.13 8.57
N MET A 367 27.16 -5.91 7.49
CA MET A 367 26.52 -7.22 7.54
C MET A 367 27.20 -8.14 8.56
N ASN A 368 28.54 -8.27 8.52
CA ASN A 368 29.29 -9.07 9.48
C ASN A 368 29.06 -8.60 10.92
N TYR A 369 29.15 -7.30 11.16
CA TYR A 369 29.06 -6.71 12.50
C TYR A 369 27.70 -6.99 13.18
N PHE A 370 26.60 -6.79 12.45
CA PHE A 370 25.24 -7.02 12.96
C PHE A 370 24.92 -8.52 13.02
N TRP A 371 25.39 -9.31 12.06
CA TRP A 371 25.24 -10.76 12.07
C TRP A 371 25.82 -11.39 13.32
N ASP A 372 27.06 -11.00 13.68
CA ASP A 372 27.78 -11.53 14.84
C ASP A 372 27.17 -11.12 16.19
N ARG A 373 26.27 -10.13 16.17
CA ARG A 373 25.54 -9.64 17.35
C ARG A 373 24.10 -10.14 17.42
N GLY A 374 23.75 -11.11 16.59
CA GLY A 374 22.45 -11.75 16.61
C GLY A 374 21.32 -10.94 15.97
N TYR A 375 21.61 -9.88 15.22
CA TYR A 375 20.56 -9.08 14.58
C TYR A 375 19.89 -9.86 13.44
N LYS A 376 18.58 -9.65 13.23
CA LYS A 376 17.94 -9.89 11.94
C LYS A 376 18.33 -8.76 10.98
N ILE A 377 18.75 -9.13 9.78
CA ILE A 377 19.24 -8.17 8.78
C ILE A 377 18.22 -8.06 7.65
N HIS A 378 17.75 -6.84 7.42
CA HIS A 378 16.90 -6.46 6.30
C HIS A 378 17.74 -5.73 5.27
N ILE A 379 17.64 -6.09 3.99
CA ILE A 379 18.52 -5.55 2.95
C ILE A 379 17.72 -5.07 1.75
N HIS A 380 17.85 -3.80 1.38
CA HIS A 380 17.41 -3.33 0.06
C HIS A 380 18.30 -3.96 -1.01
N ALA A 381 17.74 -4.81 -1.87
CA ALA A 381 18.45 -5.43 -2.99
C ALA A 381 17.51 -5.67 -4.17
N ASN A 382 17.77 -5.03 -5.30
CA ASN A 382 16.89 -5.05 -6.47
C ASN A 382 17.43 -5.88 -7.63
N GLY A 383 18.68 -5.65 -8.03
CA GLY A 383 19.29 -6.25 -9.21
C GLY A 383 19.99 -7.57 -8.88
N ASP A 384 20.14 -8.42 -9.89
CA ASP A 384 20.71 -9.76 -9.72
C ASP A 384 22.16 -9.72 -9.23
N LEU A 385 22.96 -8.73 -9.59
CA LEU A 385 24.32 -8.60 -9.05
C LEU A 385 24.30 -8.12 -7.59
N GLY A 386 23.41 -7.19 -7.25
CA GLY A 386 23.20 -6.75 -5.87
C GLY A 386 22.79 -7.90 -4.94
N ILE A 387 21.78 -8.67 -5.38
CA ILE A 387 21.29 -9.86 -4.69
C ILE A 387 22.40 -10.91 -4.55
N GLN A 388 23.20 -11.16 -5.59
CA GLN A 388 24.33 -12.09 -5.50
C GLN A 388 25.31 -11.69 -4.41
N ARG A 389 25.63 -10.39 -4.27
CA ARG A 389 26.54 -9.93 -3.21
C ARG A 389 25.98 -10.17 -1.82
N CYS A 390 24.68 -9.99 -1.63
CA CYS A 390 24.02 -10.33 -0.37
C CYS A 390 24.12 -11.83 -0.06
N ILE A 391 23.89 -12.69 -1.06
CA ILE A 391 24.01 -14.15 -0.96
C ILE A 391 25.45 -14.56 -0.62
N ASP A 392 26.45 -14.04 -1.34
CA ASP A 392 27.87 -14.35 -1.14
C ASP A 392 28.35 -13.99 0.28
N ILE A 393 27.95 -12.82 0.78
CA ILE A 393 28.27 -12.37 2.13
C ILE A 393 27.55 -13.24 3.16
N THR A 394 26.27 -13.57 2.94
CA THR A 394 25.49 -14.46 3.83
C THR A 394 26.12 -15.85 3.93
N ARG A 395 26.53 -16.43 2.80
CA ARG A 395 27.28 -17.70 2.78
C ARG A 395 28.57 -17.61 3.59
N SER A 396 29.30 -16.50 3.48
CA SER A 396 30.54 -16.28 4.24
C SER A 396 30.25 -16.14 5.75
N MET A 397 29.19 -15.43 6.12
CA MET A 397 28.75 -15.29 7.51
C MET A 397 28.29 -16.64 8.09
N MET A 398 27.53 -17.43 7.34
CA MET A 398 27.09 -18.77 7.73
C MET A 398 28.26 -19.74 7.93
N LYS A 399 29.31 -19.66 7.10
CA LYS A 399 30.53 -20.46 7.31
C LYS A 399 31.30 -20.06 8.57
N ARG A 400 31.32 -18.76 8.89
CA ARG A 400 32.12 -18.20 9.98
C ARG A 400 31.42 -18.26 11.34
N ASN A 401 30.12 -17.98 11.36
CA ASN A 401 29.27 -17.93 12.55
C ASN A 401 27.84 -18.39 12.19
N PRO A 402 27.60 -19.70 12.08
CA PRO A 402 26.32 -20.25 11.64
C PRO A 402 25.18 -19.84 12.58
N ARG A 403 24.05 -19.42 12.01
CA ARG A 403 22.82 -19.12 12.76
C ARG A 403 21.65 -19.89 12.15
N LYS A 404 20.86 -20.56 12.98
CA LYS A 404 19.55 -21.08 12.57
C LYS A 404 18.51 -19.97 12.68
N ASP A 405 17.50 -20.00 11.83
CA ASP A 405 16.35 -19.07 11.87
C ASP A 405 16.74 -17.59 11.95
N HIS A 406 17.84 -17.20 11.31
CA HIS A 406 18.31 -15.81 11.29
C HIS A 406 17.36 -14.87 10.53
N GLN A 407 16.52 -15.44 9.65
CA GLN A 407 15.46 -14.75 8.89
C GLN A 407 15.98 -13.50 8.16
N LEU A 408 17.21 -13.56 7.62
CA LEU A 408 17.76 -12.45 6.84
C LEU A 408 16.81 -12.23 5.67
N THR A 409 16.31 -11.01 5.53
CA THR A 409 15.25 -10.69 4.57
C THR A 409 15.80 -9.76 3.50
N LEU A 410 15.77 -10.21 2.24
CA LEU A 410 16.00 -9.34 1.10
C LEU A 410 14.68 -8.62 0.78
N HIS A 411 14.73 -7.30 0.68
CA HIS A 411 13.59 -6.46 0.30
C HIS A 411 13.65 -6.19 -1.21
N HIS A 412 12.48 -5.99 -1.81
CA HIS A 412 12.22 -5.69 -3.23
C HIS A 412 12.38 -6.89 -4.17
N LEU A 413 13.61 -7.40 -4.35
CA LEU A 413 13.96 -8.42 -5.34
C LEU A 413 13.38 -8.11 -6.73
N GLY A 414 13.68 -6.92 -7.25
CA GLY A 414 13.21 -6.45 -8.56
C GLY A 414 13.45 -7.46 -9.69
N TYR A 415 14.66 -8.02 -9.78
CA TYR A 415 15.03 -9.07 -10.73
C TYR A 415 16.04 -10.04 -10.11
N PHE A 416 15.73 -11.34 -10.15
CA PHE A 416 16.60 -12.43 -9.68
C PHE A 416 16.39 -13.69 -10.49
N THR A 417 17.34 -14.63 -10.41
CA THR A 417 17.30 -15.89 -11.17
C THR A 417 16.86 -17.08 -10.31
N ALA A 418 16.54 -18.20 -10.96
CA ALA A 418 16.19 -19.45 -10.28
C ALA A 418 17.35 -19.96 -9.40
N GLU A 419 18.58 -19.86 -9.89
CA GLU A 419 19.79 -20.26 -9.17
C GLU A 419 19.96 -19.42 -7.90
N GLN A 420 19.69 -18.11 -7.97
CA GLN A 420 19.73 -17.25 -6.79
C GLN A 420 18.65 -17.62 -5.78
N ALA A 421 17.46 -18.02 -6.24
CA ALA A 421 16.42 -18.55 -5.36
C ALA A 421 16.84 -19.89 -4.72
N ASP A 422 17.54 -20.77 -5.45
CA ASP A 422 18.12 -22.00 -4.88
C ASP A 422 19.14 -21.69 -3.78
N GLU A 423 20.05 -20.75 -4.02
CA GLU A 423 21.03 -20.30 -3.01
C GLU A 423 20.36 -19.64 -1.80
N MET A 424 19.32 -18.84 -2.01
CA MET A 424 18.53 -18.24 -0.92
C MET A 424 17.87 -19.33 -0.06
N LYS A 425 17.30 -20.37 -0.69
CA LYS A 425 16.71 -21.50 0.02
C LYS A 425 17.74 -22.26 0.85
N GLU A 426 18.90 -22.56 0.26
CA GLU A 426 20.02 -23.24 0.94
C GLU A 426 20.46 -22.47 2.19
N LEU A 427 20.54 -21.14 2.07
CA LEU A 427 21.03 -20.26 3.13
C LEU A 427 19.95 -19.82 4.13
N GLY A 428 18.68 -20.19 3.96
CA GLY A 428 17.60 -19.74 4.84
C GLY A 428 17.26 -18.25 4.73
N ILE A 429 17.54 -17.63 3.59
CA ILE A 429 17.20 -16.24 3.29
C ILE A 429 15.71 -16.13 2.98
N GLU A 430 15.05 -15.12 3.56
CA GLU A 430 13.64 -14.77 3.32
C GLU A 430 13.52 -13.58 2.37
N ALA A 431 12.30 -13.29 1.92
CA ALA A 431 12.03 -12.19 1.01
C ALA A 431 10.87 -11.30 1.48
N SER A 432 10.94 -10.01 1.15
CA SER A 432 9.81 -9.10 1.18
C SER A 432 9.80 -8.40 -0.17
N VAL A 433 8.81 -8.65 -1.01
CA VAL A 433 8.84 -8.28 -2.44
C VAL A 433 7.77 -7.25 -2.80
N ASN A 434 7.98 -6.54 -3.90
CA ASN A 434 7.03 -5.57 -4.42
C ASN A 434 6.48 -6.02 -5.80
N PRO A 435 5.36 -6.78 -5.84
CA PRO A 435 4.78 -7.26 -7.09
C PRO A 435 4.40 -6.14 -8.07
N TYR A 436 4.11 -4.94 -7.56
CA TYR A 436 3.67 -3.80 -8.38
C TYR A 436 4.72 -3.34 -9.38
N TYR A 437 6.01 -3.64 -9.17
CA TYR A 437 7.07 -3.35 -10.14
C TYR A 437 6.77 -4.01 -11.49
N LEU A 438 6.24 -5.23 -11.51
CA LEU A 438 5.81 -5.86 -12.75
C LEU A 438 4.66 -5.10 -13.40
N TRP A 439 3.67 -4.67 -12.62
CA TRP A 439 2.53 -3.93 -13.15
C TRP A 439 2.95 -2.59 -13.77
N ALA A 440 3.75 -1.81 -13.06
CA ALA A 440 4.11 -0.45 -13.47
C ALA A 440 5.23 -0.40 -14.52
N LEU A 441 6.25 -1.27 -14.40
CA LEU A 441 7.53 -1.06 -15.08
C LEU A 441 7.77 -2.01 -16.26
N SER A 442 7.14 -3.18 -16.27
CA SER A 442 7.49 -4.27 -17.19
C SER A 442 7.47 -3.84 -18.66
N ASP A 443 6.39 -3.20 -19.14
CA ASP A 443 6.27 -2.81 -20.56
C ASP A 443 7.30 -1.76 -20.97
N LYS A 444 7.59 -0.78 -20.10
CA LYS A 444 8.60 0.24 -20.38
C LYS A 444 10.01 -0.33 -20.29
N TYR A 445 10.30 -1.16 -19.30
CA TYR A 445 11.65 -1.71 -19.12
C TYR A 445 11.98 -2.78 -20.16
N ALA A 446 10.96 -3.39 -20.78
CA ALA A 446 11.12 -4.24 -21.94
C ALA A 446 11.68 -3.46 -23.14
N LYS A 447 11.30 -2.19 -23.27
CA LYS A 447 11.76 -1.27 -24.33
C LYS A 447 13.07 -0.56 -23.95
N TYR A 448 13.25 -0.25 -22.67
CA TYR A 448 14.34 0.58 -22.16
C TYR A 448 15.07 -0.11 -21.00
N GLY A 449 16.35 -0.41 -21.18
CA GLY A 449 17.24 -0.90 -20.13
C GLY A 449 17.25 -2.42 -19.99
N LEU A 450 16.16 -3.05 -19.56
CA LEU A 450 16.19 -4.48 -19.21
C LEU A 450 16.01 -5.41 -20.42
N GLY A 451 15.30 -4.95 -21.44
CA GLY A 451 14.89 -5.80 -22.56
C GLY A 451 13.76 -6.76 -22.17
N PRO A 452 13.04 -7.34 -23.15
CA PRO A 452 11.78 -8.05 -22.88
C PRO A 452 11.93 -9.23 -21.93
N LYS A 453 12.98 -10.04 -22.10
CA LYS A 453 13.21 -11.26 -21.29
C LYS A 453 13.27 -10.94 -19.79
N ARG A 454 14.03 -9.91 -19.40
CA ARG A 454 14.22 -9.56 -17.98
C ARG A 454 13.06 -8.73 -17.44
N ALA A 455 12.55 -7.79 -18.22
CA ALA A 455 11.46 -6.93 -17.80
C ALA A 455 10.12 -7.66 -17.61
N HIS A 456 9.81 -8.63 -18.47
CA HIS A 456 8.60 -9.47 -18.33
C HIS A 456 8.70 -10.40 -17.13
N ASN A 457 9.91 -10.70 -16.68
CA ASN A 457 10.18 -11.57 -15.54
C ASN A 457 10.57 -10.80 -14.27
N LEU A 458 10.19 -9.52 -14.14
CA LEU A 458 10.34 -8.80 -12.89
C LEU A 458 9.58 -9.51 -11.76
N VAL A 459 10.22 -9.55 -10.58
CA VAL A 459 9.71 -10.14 -9.34
C VAL A 459 9.08 -11.53 -9.60
N PRO A 460 9.87 -12.56 -9.98
CA PRO A 460 9.38 -13.91 -10.29
C PRO A 460 8.99 -14.69 -9.01
N ILE A 461 7.87 -14.31 -8.38
CA ILE A 461 7.45 -14.76 -7.04
C ILE A 461 7.27 -16.28 -6.94
N LYS A 462 6.82 -16.95 -8.02
CA LYS A 462 6.64 -18.41 -8.01
C LYS A 462 7.94 -19.16 -7.72
N LEU A 463 9.10 -18.61 -8.11
CA LEU A 463 10.40 -19.20 -7.74
C LEU A 463 10.58 -19.30 -6.22
N LEU A 464 10.05 -18.34 -5.46
CA LEU A 464 10.08 -18.34 -3.99
C LEU A 464 9.06 -19.34 -3.43
N GLN A 465 7.83 -19.34 -3.96
CA GLN A 465 6.77 -20.27 -3.55
C GLN A 465 7.19 -21.73 -3.75
N ASP A 466 7.67 -22.10 -4.93
CA ASP A 466 8.00 -23.49 -5.28
C ASP A 466 9.17 -24.04 -4.44
N ARG A 467 10.01 -23.15 -3.89
CA ARG A 467 11.11 -23.49 -2.97
C ARG A 467 10.72 -23.42 -1.49
N GLY A 468 9.51 -23.00 -1.18
CA GLY A 468 9.07 -22.73 0.19
C GLY A 468 9.98 -21.72 0.90
N ILE A 469 10.39 -20.66 0.18
CA ILE A 469 11.08 -19.50 0.77
C ILE A 469 9.98 -18.60 1.36
N PRO A 470 10.01 -18.25 2.66
CA PRO A 470 9.04 -17.32 3.22
C PRO A 470 9.11 -15.96 2.53
N PHE A 471 7.96 -15.43 2.10
CA PHE A 471 7.88 -14.11 1.50
C PHE A 471 6.64 -13.31 1.90
N SER A 472 6.80 -11.99 1.99
CA SER A 472 5.72 -11.02 2.15
C SER A 472 5.62 -10.05 0.97
N PHE A 473 4.50 -9.34 0.88
CA PHE A 473 4.34 -8.23 -0.05
C PHE A 473 4.42 -6.91 0.68
N HIS A 474 4.95 -5.90 -0.01
CA HIS A 474 4.96 -4.54 0.46
C HIS A 474 4.84 -3.54 -0.68
N SER A 475 4.31 -2.37 -0.35
CA SER A 475 4.20 -1.25 -1.27
C SER A 475 5.49 -0.47 -1.41
N ASP A 476 6.34 -0.45 -0.35
CA ASP A 476 7.48 0.46 -0.27
C ASP A 476 7.01 1.89 -0.56
N PHE A 477 5.87 2.28 0.04
CA PHE A 477 5.18 3.51 -0.36
C PHE A 477 6.15 4.70 -0.30
N ALA A 478 6.25 5.52 -1.35
CA ALA A 478 5.34 5.59 -2.50
C ALA A 478 5.81 4.85 -3.78
N MET A 479 6.65 3.82 -3.70
CA MET A 479 7.07 3.04 -4.88
C MET A 479 5.90 2.26 -5.48
N ALA A 480 4.97 1.79 -4.67
CA ALA A 480 3.64 1.33 -5.07
C ALA A 480 2.57 2.02 -4.20
N PRO A 481 1.29 2.05 -4.62
CA PRO A 481 0.22 2.43 -3.72
C PRO A 481 0.14 1.43 -2.55
N ALA A 482 -0.19 1.92 -1.35
CA ALA A 482 -0.38 1.11 -0.14
C ALA A 482 -1.75 0.40 -0.20
N GLU A 483 -1.87 -0.50 -1.18
CA GLU A 483 -3.09 -1.23 -1.53
C GLU A 483 -2.77 -2.75 -1.55
N PRO A 484 -2.83 -3.44 -0.39
CA PRO A 484 -2.40 -4.84 -0.27
C PRO A 484 -3.11 -5.79 -1.25
N LEU A 485 -4.40 -5.54 -1.51
CA LEU A 485 -5.18 -6.31 -2.50
C LEU A 485 -4.69 -6.10 -3.92
N THR A 486 -4.21 -4.89 -4.27
CA THR A 486 -3.58 -4.60 -5.58
C THR A 486 -2.26 -5.35 -5.73
N LEU A 487 -1.45 -5.42 -4.67
CA LEU A 487 -0.19 -6.20 -4.66
C LEU A 487 -0.47 -7.69 -4.87
N ALA A 488 -1.41 -8.24 -4.10
CA ALA A 488 -1.84 -9.63 -4.22
C ALA A 488 -2.41 -9.94 -5.62
N TRP A 489 -3.30 -9.07 -6.13
CA TRP A 489 -3.83 -9.17 -7.49
C TRP A 489 -2.72 -9.19 -8.55
N THR A 490 -1.68 -8.36 -8.38
CA THR A 490 -0.56 -8.30 -9.34
C THR A 490 0.22 -9.61 -9.35
N ALA A 491 0.50 -10.17 -8.18
CA ALA A 491 1.19 -11.46 -8.05
C ALA A 491 0.36 -12.64 -8.63
N VAL A 492 -0.95 -12.63 -8.40
CA VAL A 492 -1.88 -13.69 -8.83
C VAL A 492 -2.16 -13.61 -10.34
N ASN A 493 -2.16 -12.43 -10.96
CA ASN A 493 -2.59 -12.28 -12.36
C ASN A 493 -1.44 -11.95 -13.33
N ARG A 494 -0.38 -11.30 -12.85
CA ARG A 494 0.77 -10.84 -13.64
C ARG A 494 0.38 -10.14 -14.95
N VAL A 495 -0.56 -9.21 -14.85
CA VAL A 495 -1.01 -8.32 -15.93
C VAL A 495 -0.40 -6.95 -15.70
N THR A 496 0.16 -6.34 -16.74
CA THR A 496 0.82 -5.03 -16.65
C THR A 496 -0.16 -3.86 -16.73
N SER A 497 0.33 -2.63 -16.52
CA SER A 497 -0.46 -1.41 -16.65
C SER A 497 -0.96 -1.15 -18.08
N GLU A 498 -0.27 -1.65 -19.11
CA GLU A 498 -0.73 -1.62 -20.52
C GLU A 498 -1.66 -2.81 -20.87
N GLY A 499 -1.93 -3.71 -19.92
CA GLY A 499 -2.80 -4.87 -20.10
C GLY A 499 -2.10 -6.12 -20.65
N THR A 500 -0.77 -6.10 -20.76
CA THR A 500 0.03 -7.23 -21.24
C THR A 500 0.05 -8.35 -20.21
N ARG A 501 -0.14 -9.60 -20.64
CA ARG A 501 0.07 -10.79 -19.80
C ARG A 501 1.51 -11.24 -19.94
N VAL A 502 2.29 -11.14 -18.87
CA VAL A 502 3.72 -11.46 -18.87
C VAL A 502 4.03 -12.56 -17.85
N SER A 503 5.01 -13.42 -18.17
CA SER A 503 5.50 -14.53 -17.33
C SER A 503 4.39 -15.22 -16.54
N GLN A 504 3.37 -15.71 -17.25
CA GLN A 504 2.17 -16.29 -16.65
C GLN A 504 2.45 -17.60 -15.91
N ASP A 505 3.57 -18.25 -16.22
CA ASP A 505 4.14 -19.36 -15.48
C ASP A 505 4.57 -18.95 -14.06
N GLN A 506 4.87 -17.67 -13.80
CA GLN A 506 5.30 -17.15 -12.49
C GLN A 506 4.16 -16.70 -11.57
N ARG A 507 2.91 -17.03 -11.90
CA ARG A 507 1.73 -16.71 -11.07
C ARG A 507 1.72 -17.58 -9.81
N ILE A 508 1.23 -16.99 -8.72
CA ILE A 508 0.97 -17.70 -7.46
C ILE A 508 -0.53 -17.86 -7.22
N ASP A 509 -0.91 -18.77 -6.33
CA ASP A 509 -2.29 -18.93 -5.91
C ASP A 509 -2.75 -17.80 -4.97
N VAL A 510 -4.07 -17.62 -4.85
CA VAL A 510 -4.67 -16.55 -4.04
C VAL A 510 -4.35 -16.72 -2.55
N PHE A 511 -4.26 -17.95 -2.05
CA PHE A 511 -4.04 -18.17 -0.61
C PHE A 511 -2.64 -17.77 -0.21
N THR A 512 -1.64 -18.17 -0.99
CA THR A 512 -0.27 -17.70 -0.85
C THR A 512 -0.18 -16.17 -0.92
N ALA A 513 -0.88 -15.54 -1.88
CA ALA A 513 -0.92 -14.08 -1.99
C ALA A 513 -1.55 -13.38 -0.77
N MET A 514 -2.62 -13.94 -0.21
CA MET A 514 -3.25 -13.42 1.01
C MET A 514 -2.37 -13.63 2.25
N LYS A 515 -1.62 -14.74 2.36
CA LYS A 515 -0.62 -14.93 3.42
C LYS A 515 0.48 -13.88 3.35
N ALA A 516 0.89 -13.49 2.14
CA ALA A 516 1.95 -12.50 1.91
C ALA A 516 1.62 -11.10 2.45
N ILE A 517 0.34 -10.73 2.57
CA ILE A 517 -0.14 -9.45 3.15
C ILE A 517 -0.68 -9.59 4.58
N THR A 518 -0.58 -10.79 5.18
CA THR A 518 -1.04 -11.09 6.55
C THR A 518 0.06 -11.82 7.33
N ILE A 519 -0.03 -13.14 7.52
CA ILE A 519 0.84 -13.90 8.41
C ILE A 519 2.32 -13.91 7.98
N MET A 520 2.62 -13.85 6.67
CA MET A 520 4.01 -13.79 6.20
C MET A 520 4.58 -12.36 6.31
N ALA A 521 3.74 -11.33 6.20
CA ALA A 521 4.14 -9.96 6.53
C ALA A 521 4.42 -9.83 8.04
N ALA A 522 3.60 -10.43 8.91
CA ALA A 522 3.89 -10.52 10.34
C ALA A 522 5.21 -11.27 10.62
N ARG A 523 5.46 -12.39 9.92
CA ARG A 523 6.72 -13.14 10.01
C ARG A 523 7.93 -12.29 9.62
N THR A 524 7.81 -11.48 8.57
CA THR A 524 8.87 -10.57 8.12
C THR A 524 9.33 -9.66 9.27
N LEU A 525 8.41 -9.22 10.12
CA LEU A 525 8.69 -8.37 11.28
C LEU A 525 8.98 -9.13 12.59
N GLN A 526 8.98 -10.47 12.58
CA GLN A 526 9.00 -11.33 13.77
C GLN A 526 7.81 -11.14 14.72
N LEU A 527 6.65 -10.75 14.18
CA LEU A 527 5.40 -10.55 14.90
C LEU A 527 4.39 -11.68 14.70
N GLY A 528 4.83 -12.80 14.12
CA GLY A 528 3.98 -13.94 13.76
C GLY A 528 3.26 -14.60 14.95
N ASP A 529 3.74 -14.43 16.18
CA ASP A 529 3.04 -14.91 17.38
C ASP A 529 2.03 -13.89 17.94
N LYS A 530 2.10 -12.63 17.50
CA LYS A 530 1.27 -11.52 17.97
C LYS A 530 0.11 -11.22 17.01
N ILE A 531 0.36 -11.20 15.70
CA ILE A 531 -0.60 -10.75 14.66
C ILE A 531 -0.53 -11.65 13.41
N GLY A 532 -1.25 -11.25 12.35
CA GLY A 532 -1.18 -11.83 11.01
C GLY A 532 -2.07 -13.06 10.77
N SER A 533 -2.67 -13.63 11.81
CA SER A 533 -3.69 -14.69 11.69
C SER A 533 -4.75 -14.57 12.78
N ILE A 534 -5.92 -15.16 12.58
CA ILE A 534 -6.99 -15.26 13.57
C ILE A 534 -6.78 -16.54 14.37
N LYS A 535 -6.05 -16.43 15.48
CA LYS A 535 -5.73 -17.54 16.39
C LYS A 535 -5.84 -17.07 17.83
N VAL A 536 -6.32 -17.95 18.72
CA VAL A 536 -6.38 -17.67 20.16
C VAL A 536 -5.01 -17.21 20.68
N GLY A 537 -4.99 -16.13 21.48
CA GLY A 537 -3.80 -15.51 22.06
C GLY A 537 -3.22 -14.34 21.26
N LYS A 538 -3.55 -14.24 19.96
CA LYS A 538 -3.14 -13.12 19.10
C LYS A 538 -3.99 -11.87 19.32
N ASP A 539 -3.49 -10.73 18.85
CA ASP A 539 -4.23 -9.48 18.90
C ASP A 539 -5.43 -9.51 17.93
N ALA A 540 -6.54 -8.95 18.37
CA ALA A 540 -7.79 -8.90 17.64
C ALA A 540 -7.83 -7.70 16.68
N ASN A 541 -6.96 -7.73 15.68
CA ASN A 541 -6.90 -6.78 14.58
C ASN A 541 -7.41 -7.46 13.30
N PHE A 542 -8.46 -6.90 12.69
CA PHE A 542 -9.15 -7.50 11.55
C PHE A 542 -9.37 -6.51 10.42
N THR A 543 -9.37 -7.02 9.18
CA THR A 543 -9.83 -6.30 7.99
C THR A 543 -11.17 -6.86 7.54
N LEU A 544 -12.11 -5.97 7.22
CA LEU A 544 -13.42 -6.32 6.70
C LEU A 544 -13.46 -6.03 5.19
N LEU A 545 -13.78 -7.07 4.42
CA LEU A 545 -13.88 -7.03 2.96
C LEU A 545 -15.32 -7.25 2.54
N LYS A 546 -15.74 -6.56 1.48
CA LYS A 546 -17.11 -6.71 0.99
C LYS A 546 -17.38 -8.11 0.42
N GLU A 547 -16.36 -8.69 -0.19
CA GLU A 547 -16.42 -9.99 -0.86
C GLU A 547 -15.23 -10.83 -0.41
N ASN A 548 -15.40 -12.15 -0.43
CA ASN A 548 -14.34 -13.08 -0.08
C ASN A 548 -13.36 -13.21 -1.27
N PRO A 549 -12.04 -12.94 -1.07
CA PRO A 549 -11.05 -13.00 -2.15
C PRO A 549 -10.89 -14.40 -2.78
N PHE A 550 -11.32 -15.46 -2.10
CA PHE A 550 -11.32 -16.84 -2.59
C PHE A 550 -12.57 -17.24 -3.37
N LYS A 551 -13.62 -16.41 -3.36
CA LYS A 551 -14.91 -16.69 -4.00
C LYS A 551 -15.21 -15.77 -5.20
N VAL A 552 -14.29 -14.85 -5.52
CA VAL A 552 -14.40 -13.95 -6.67
C VAL A 552 -13.46 -14.38 -7.79
N ASN A 553 -13.65 -13.85 -9.00
CA ASN A 553 -12.64 -14.01 -10.05
C ASN A 553 -11.33 -13.36 -9.57
N PRO A 554 -10.16 -14.01 -9.68
CA PRO A 554 -8.88 -13.42 -9.27
C PRO A 554 -8.58 -12.05 -9.89
N MET A 555 -9.13 -11.75 -11.07
CA MET A 555 -9.01 -10.43 -11.71
C MET A 555 -9.74 -9.30 -10.96
N GLN A 556 -10.69 -9.63 -10.08
CA GLN A 556 -11.49 -8.68 -9.28
C GLN A 556 -10.91 -8.42 -7.89
N ILE A 557 -9.87 -9.16 -7.45
CA ILE A 557 -9.33 -9.07 -6.08
C ILE A 557 -8.97 -7.63 -5.69
N LYS A 558 -8.30 -6.89 -6.57
CA LYS A 558 -7.93 -5.47 -6.32
C LYS A 558 -9.13 -4.53 -6.20
N ASP A 559 -10.30 -4.93 -6.71
CA ASP A 559 -11.52 -4.12 -6.74
C ASP A 559 -12.47 -4.47 -5.59
N ILE A 560 -12.12 -5.44 -4.74
CA ILE A 560 -12.88 -5.76 -3.52
C ILE A 560 -12.86 -4.54 -2.61
N PHE A 561 -14.04 -4.02 -2.30
CA PHE A 561 -14.17 -2.89 -1.39
C PHE A 561 -13.78 -3.30 0.03
N VAL A 562 -12.79 -2.62 0.60
CA VAL A 562 -12.45 -2.73 2.03
C VAL A 562 -13.49 -1.94 2.81
N VAL A 563 -14.37 -2.66 3.51
CA VAL A 563 -15.45 -2.08 4.30
C VAL A 563 -14.89 -1.32 5.50
N GLY A 564 -13.77 -1.77 6.04
CA GLY A 564 -13.09 -1.12 7.16
C GLY A 564 -12.14 -2.06 7.88
N SER A 565 -11.75 -1.68 9.09
CA SER A 565 -10.96 -2.50 9.99
C SER A 565 -11.59 -2.53 11.39
N ILE A 566 -11.24 -3.56 12.15
CA ILE A 566 -11.52 -3.64 13.57
C ILE A 566 -10.16 -3.66 14.26
N TYR A 567 -9.87 -2.63 15.05
CA TYR A 567 -8.57 -2.44 15.69
C TYR A 567 -8.76 -2.32 17.19
N HIS A 568 -8.19 -3.26 17.97
CA HIS A 568 -8.40 -3.35 19.42
C HIS A 568 -9.90 -3.29 19.79
N GLY A 569 -10.72 -3.98 18.97
CA GLY A 569 -12.18 -4.06 19.01
C GLY A 569 -12.96 -2.77 18.75
N LYS A 570 -12.31 -1.67 18.37
CA LYS A 570 -12.99 -0.52 17.79
C LYS A 570 -13.19 -0.74 16.30
N VAL A 571 -14.39 -0.44 15.81
CA VAL A 571 -14.76 -0.61 14.41
C VAL A 571 -14.51 0.71 13.67
N HIS A 572 -13.71 0.65 12.61
CA HIS A 572 -13.33 1.77 11.76
C HIS A 572 -13.85 1.50 10.35
N LEU A 573 -15.01 2.07 9.99
CA LEU A 573 -15.67 1.83 8.71
C LEU A 573 -15.26 2.87 7.67
N ASN A 574 -14.90 2.39 6.48
CA ASN A 574 -14.72 3.23 5.32
C ASN A 574 -16.09 3.71 4.82
N LYS A 575 -16.19 5.02 4.60
CA LYS A 575 -17.32 5.54 3.83
C LYS A 575 -17.21 4.98 2.43
N LYS A 576 -18.32 4.46 1.89
CA LYS A 576 -18.40 4.13 0.47
C LYS A 576 -18.32 5.44 -0.31
N GLU A 577 -17.11 5.93 -0.55
CA GLU A 577 -16.88 6.97 -1.53
C GLU A 577 -17.42 6.44 -2.86
N LYS A 578 -18.18 7.26 -3.59
CA LYS A 578 -18.56 6.96 -4.97
C LYS A 578 -17.30 7.06 -5.86
N GLN A 579 -16.32 6.20 -5.64
CA GLN A 579 -15.18 6.02 -6.52
C GLN A 579 -15.00 4.53 -6.75
N LEU A 580 -15.66 4.06 -7.79
CA LEU A 580 -15.48 2.70 -8.28
C LEU A 580 -14.36 2.74 -9.33
N ALA A 581 -13.17 2.27 -8.98
CA ALA A 581 -12.38 1.55 -9.97
C ALA A 581 -13.22 0.31 -10.34
N GLY A 582 -13.53 0.13 -11.62
CA GLY A 582 -14.46 -0.91 -12.07
C GLY A 582 -15.95 -0.57 -11.95
N GLY A 583 -16.35 0.68 -11.73
CA GLY A 583 -17.77 1.06 -11.76
C GLY A 583 -18.07 2.33 -12.53
N TRP A 584 -19.37 2.56 -12.74
CA TRP A 584 -19.87 3.60 -13.61
C TRP A 584 -19.56 5.00 -13.06
N SER A 585 -18.79 5.79 -13.82
CA SER A 585 -18.56 7.21 -13.55
C SER A 585 -19.32 8.05 -14.56
N GLU A 586 -20.00 9.12 -14.11
CA GLU A 586 -20.56 10.11 -15.04
C GLU A 586 -19.43 10.77 -15.83
N THR A 587 -19.61 10.89 -17.14
CA THR A 587 -18.62 11.49 -18.04
C THR A 587 -19.28 12.50 -18.97
N GLN A 588 -18.48 13.40 -19.53
CA GLN A 588 -18.93 14.30 -20.58
C GLN A 588 -19.16 13.52 -21.88
N VAL A 589 -20.00 14.08 -22.75
CA VAL A 589 -20.15 13.56 -24.12
C VAL A 589 -18.82 13.77 -24.85
N THR A 590 -18.23 12.68 -25.32
CA THR A 590 -16.97 12.66 -26.08
C THR A 590 -17.23 12.10 -27.48
N PRO A 591 -16.35 12.32 -28.46
CA PRO A 591 -16.50 11.76 -29.80
C PRO A 591 -16.67 10.22 -29.81
N GLU A 592 -16.08 9.53 -28.84
CA GLU A 592 -16.22 8.08 -28.68
C GLU A 592 -17.61 7.66 -28.22
N VAL A 593 -18.25 8.46 -27.37
CA VAL A 593 -19.64 8.26 -26.93
C VAL A 593 -20.60 8.49 -28.09
N GLU A 594 -20.36 9.52 -28.90
CA GLU A 594 -21.14 9.80 -30.11
C GLU A 594 -21.06 8.63 -31.10
N LYS A 595 -19.85 8.12 -31.36
CA LYS A 595 -19.65 6.91 -32.19
C LYS A 595 -20.34 5.67 -31.62
N ALA A 596 -20.31 5.50 -30.30
CA ALA A 596 -21.00 4.40 -29.63
C ALA A 596 -22.52 4.51 -29.79
N LEU A 597 -23.07 5.72 -29.70
CA LEU A 597 -24.50 5.96 -29.90
C LEU A 597 -24.92 5.84 -31.37
N ASP A 598 -24.10 6.31 -32.31
CA ASP A 598 -24.34 6.12 -33.75
C ASP A 598 -24.42 4.64 -34.13
N PHE A 599 -23.56 3.81 -33.53
CA PHE A 599 -23.62 2.36 -33.67
C PHE A 599 -24.97 1.78 -33.19
N VAL A 600 -25.55 2.33 -32.13
CA VAL A 600 -26.86 1.93 -31.60
C VAL A 600 -27.99 2.41 -32.52
N LEU A 601 -27.98 3.69 -32.91
CA LEU A 601 -29.02 4.29 -33.74
C LEU A 601 -29.16 3.57 -35.09
N LYS A 602 -28.04 3.16 -35.71
CA LYS A 602 -28.04 2.35 -36.94
C LYS A 602 -28.72 0.98 -36.79
N LYS A 603 -28.84 0.48 -35.57
CA LYS A 603 -29.45 -0.82 -35.23
C LYS A 603 -30.85 -0.65 -34.62
N MET A 604 -31.28 0.57 -34.32
CA MET A 604 -32.65 0.85 -33.92
C MET A 604 -33.53 0.94 -35.17
N ASN A 605 -34.60 0.15 -35.22
CA ASN A 605 -35.59 0.24 -36.29
C ASN A 605 -36.58 1.38 -36.01
N THR A 606 -36.11 2.63 -36.04
CA THR A 606 -36.92 3.83 -35.74
C THR A 606 -36.73 4.90 -36.83
N SER A 607 -37.81 5.63 -37.13
CA SER A 607 -37.79 6.80 -38.03
C SER A 607 -37.43 8.11 -37.31
N ALA A 608 -37.41 8.09 -35.97
CA ALA A 608 -37.08 9.25 -35.14
C ALA A 608 -35.56 9.50 -35.11
N LYS A 609 -35.15 10.78 -35.10
CA LYS A 609 -33.74 11.20 -35.09
C LYS A 609 -33.30 11.55 -33.68
N LEU A 610 -32.00 11.43 -33.41
CA LEU A 610 -31.39 11.88 -32.16
C LEU A 610 -31.63 13.39 -31.97
N ASP A 611 -32.23 13.76 -30.83
CA ASP A 611 -32.36 15.16 -30.38
C ASP A 611 -31.12 15.53 -29.55
N LYS A 612 -30.86 14.79 -28.46
CA LYS A 612 -29.68 15.00 -27.62
C LYS A 612 -29.30 13.78 -26.80
N ILE A 613 -28.03 13.73 -26.39
CA ILE A 613 -27.58 12.84 -25.31
C ILE A 613 -27.93 13.49 -23.97
N VAL A 614 -28.68 12.78 -23.14
CA VAL A 614 -29.19 13.27 -21.85
C VAL A 614 -28.16 13.03 -20.74
N LYS A 615 -27.56 11.83 -20.72
CA LYS A 615 -26.62 11.44 -19.69
C LYS A 615 -25.71 10.33 -20.18
N VAL A 616 -24.45 10.35 -19.74
CA VAL A 616 -23.47 9.32 -20.06
C VAL A 616 -22.76 8.89 -18.79
N LYS A 617 -22.60 7.58 -18.63
CA LYS A 617 -21.63 7.01 -17.70
C LYS A 617 -20.66 6.10 -18.44
N THR A 618 -19.43 6.02 -17.93
CA THR A 618 -18.40 5.11 -18.45
C THR A 618 -17.90 4.16 -17.38
N GLN A 619 -17.55 2.95 -17.80
CA GLN A 619 -16.93 1.94 -16.95
C GLN A 619 -15.82 1.24 -17.73
N VAL A 620 -14.58 1.31 -17.24
CA VAL A 620 -13.41 0.70 -17.89
C VAL A 620 -13.19 -0.70 -17.33
N VAL A 621 -13.53 -1.72 -18.11
CA VAL A 621 -13.36 -3.15 -17.78
C VAL A 621 -13.02 -3.90 -19.06
N ALA A 622 -11.73 -4.23 -19.25
CA ALA A 622 -11.22 -4.91 -20.45
C ALA A 622 -11.67 -4.26 -21.78
N GLY A 623 -11.82 -2.93 -21.80
CA GLY A 623 -12.53 -2.15 -22.81
C GLY A 623 -13.30 -1.02 -22.12
N VAL A 624 -14.15 -0.29 -22.85
CA VAL A 624 -14.94 0.81 -22.29
C VAL A 624 -16.42 0.51 -22.47
N ASN A 625 -17.17 0.43 -21.38
CA ASN A 625 -18.62 0.42 -21.43
C ASN A 625 -19.15 1.86 -21.33
N TYR A 626 -20.17 2.17 -22.13
CA TYR A 626 -20.90 3.43 -22.17
C TYR A 626 -22.36 3.16 -21.84
N ASP A 627 -22.86 3.69 -20.73
CA ASP A 627 -24.29 3.70 -20.36
C ASP A 627 -24.84 5.06 -20.76
N ILE A 628 -25.70 5.07 -21.79
CA ILE A 628 -26.12 6.27 -22.50
C ILE A 628 -27.63 6.43 -22.39
N ASP A 629 -28.06 7.50 -21.74
CA ASP A 629 -29.42 8.02 -21.87
C ASP A 629 -29.45 9.03 -23.02
N PHE A 630 -30.36 8.85 -23.98
CA PHE A 630 -30.52 9.76 -25.11
C PHE A 630 -31.99 10.01 -25.42
N LYS A 631 -32.28 11.18 -25.97
CA LYS A 631 -33.63 11.62 -26.33
C LYS A 631 -33.75 11.68 -27.85
N LEU A 632 -34.85 11.16 -28.37
CA LEU A 632 -35.22 11.28 -29.78
C LEU A 632 -36.15 12.49 -29.99
N ASN A 633 -36.22 12.98 -31.23
CA ASN A 633 -37.01 14.16 -31.61
C ASN A 633 -38.53 13.98 -31.46
N ASN A 634 -39.01 12.74 -31.28
CA ASN A 634 -40.40 12.43 -30.93
C ASN A 634 -40.69 12.61 -29.41
N GLY A 635 -39.70 13.02 -28.61
CA GLY A 635 -39.85 13.26 -27.18
C GLY A 635 -39.44 12.08 -26.29
N GLU A 636 -39.25 10.89 -26.86
CA GLU A 636 -38.93 9.67 -26.12
C GLU A 636 -37.50 9.67 -25.58
N VAL A 637 -37.32 9.18 -24.36
CA VAL A 637 -36.01 8.96 -23.75
C VAL A 637 -35.71 7.47 -23.74
N TRP A 638 -34.54 7.11 -24.22
CA TRP A 638 -34.06 5.75 -24.36
C TRP A 638 -32.77 5.56 -23.57
N ASN A 639 -32.53 4.33 -23.13
CA ASN A 639 -31.29 3.93 -22.47
C ASN A 639 -30.68 2.71 -23.16
N THR A 640 -29.36 2.70 -23.31
CA THR A 640 -28.58 1.59 -23.86
C THR A 640 -27.24 1.47 -23.15
N VAL A 641 -26.63 0.29 -23.23
CA VAL A 641 -25.25 0.09 -22.81
C VAL A 641 -24.45 -0.48 -23.97
N VAL A 642 -23.35 0.20 -24.31
CA VAL A 642 -22.46 -0.15 -25.43
C VAL A 642 -21.08 -0.42 -24.89
N TYR A 643 -20.54 -1.60 -25.18
CA TYR A 643 -19.16 -1.95 -24.91
C TYR A 643 -18.31 -1.70 -26.16
N ARG A 644 -17.16 -1.05 -25.97
CA ARG A 644 -16.09 -0.91 -26.96
C ARG A 644 -14.90 -1.74 -26.52
N ASP A 645 -14.50 -2.70 -27.33
CA ASP A 645 -13.29 -3.49 -27.07
C ASP A 645 -12.00 -2.67 -27.30
N LEU A 646 -10.85 -3.24 -26.96
CA LEU A 646 -9.55 -2.59 -27.13
C LEU A 646 -9.14 -2.41 -28.60
N LYS A 647 -9.81 -3.10 -29.54
CA LYS A 647 -9.60 -2.98 -30.99
C LYS A 647 -10.53 -1.93 -31.63
N GLY A 648 -11.40 -1.30 -30.84
CA GLY A 648 -12.34 -0.29 -31.31
C GLY A 648 -13.67 -0.82 -31.84
N ASN A 649 -13.94 -2.13 -31.70
CA ASN A 649 -15.23 -2.70 -32.11
C ASN A 649 -16.30 -2.43 -31.05
N TYR A 650 -17.52 -2.15 -31.50
CA TYR A 650 -18.67 -1.87 -30.65
C TYR A 650 -19.62 -3.06 -30.56
N LYS A 651 -20.16 -3.29 -29.37
CA LYS A 651 -21.21 -4.27 -29.09
C LYS A 651 -22.20 -3.70 -28.10
N MET A 652 -23.51 -3.80 -28.38
CA MET A 652 -24.53 -3.51 -27.37
C MET A 652 -24.51 -4.61 -26.32
N THR A 653 -24.23 -4.25 -25.07
CA THR A 653 -24.39 -5.14 -23.90
C THR A 653 -25.78 -4.99 -23.30
N LYS A 654 -26.45 -3.86 -23.54
CA LYS A 654 -27.89 -3.67 -23.32
C LYS A 654 -28.50 -3.01 -24.56
N VAL A 655 -29.43 -3.71 -25.21
CA VAL A 655 -30.22 -3.16 -26.31
C VAL A 655 -30.95 -1.89 -25.89
N ALA A 656 -31.14 -0.95 -26.82
CA ALA A 656 -31.85 0.28 -26.54
C ALA A 656 -33.28 -0.03 -26.09
N THR A 657 -33.65 0.48 -24.91
CA THR A 657 -35.00 0.32 -24.34
C THR A 657 -35.57 1.68 -23.96
N LEU A 658 -36.86 1.89 -24.23
CA LEU A 658 -37.59 3.08 -23.82
C LEU A 658 -37.56 3.20 -22.28
N LYS A 659 -37.14 4.36 -21.78
CA LYS A 659 -37.18 4.67 -20.36
C LYS A 659 -38.62 5.00 -19.99
N LYS A 660 -39.25 4.18 -19.14
CA LYS A 660 -40.52 4.56 -18.52
C LYS A 660 -40.28 5.83 -17.71
N GLN A 661 -41.06 6.88 -17.99
CA GLN A 661 -40.98 8.16 -17.30
C GLN A 661 -41.33 8.01 -15.83
#